data_AF-A0A9P6UAM5-F1
#
_entry.id   AF-A0A9P6UAM5-F1
#
_cell.length_a   1.000
_cell.length_b   1.000
_cell.length_c   1.000
_cell.angle_alpha   90.00
_cell.angle_beta   90.00
_cell.angle_gamma   90.00
#
_symmetry.space_group_name_H-M   'P 1'
#
loop_
_entity.id
_entity.type
_entity.pdbx_description
1 polymer ?
#
loop_
_entity_poly.entity_id
_entity_poly.type
_entity_poly.pdbx_seq_one_letter_code
_entity_poly.pdbx_strand_id
1 'polypeptide(L)'
;MSFLSSSPSHRYAAVELHESDSDMDEQQRDAAIQTAKGVAGTGRSGQSLVHRGASASPPESPLLSPEDNPSSPAATRKRMRKKRSAPLDNESVKKVPANQPLWPIPKKFSFGNDNVVLKDDFSIQLTPPTTSTPLLDKAFTRYIRILRGKLNHTSTPDSWRSPPLPQPAAGEQHSMLAKLSIEVEDPHASLAYGMDESYTLSIHAAPRPAPETTGETPSSAAAAATATLTANTQWGVLRGLDTFVQLVHPTDPSDSLQNPASEALPTLGIANIPWTIEDKPQYAHRGLMLDTSRNYYPVKDILRTLDAMAVVKLNVFHWHVLDQQYYPLVSKAFLELTQYGAEAPDRVYTPDDVAHIVQYGEERGIRVLPEFDAPGHAASWGRAFPNITVCLDAQPHQSYAAEPPAGQLNPLEPFTYKVLYTLIGEWAAQFPDNQAHTGGDEVNFNCWKTNIHLRNYIRHASRRKEYADQLVDKLRQEYDEPGLVELVRDGGGDSSSSSRTFGLGGQSGEDQLLEFFLSRLFKMYEERGKTPIVWEEMALEHDVNLPKSAIVQVWKNAANARRVIEKGHPVILSSGEYWYLDCGHGQWLIGGQGQSWCPYSSWQRMYSYSLTEGLSAEQQKQVYGGETRIISIRAFGHGLRRQRRFYGVDHKTSKVMIDRYCTLRNGCPLSGND
;
A
#
# COMPACT_ATOMS: atom_id res chain seq x y z
N MET A 1 9.78 -48.08 -3.50
CA MET A 1 9.01 -48.96 -2.61
C MET A 1 8.04 -48.05 -1.86
N SER A 2 6.97 -47.51 -2.45
CA SER A 2 5.78 -48.14 -3.05
C SER A 2 4.96 -48.91 -2.02
N PHE A 3 3.85 -48.34 -1.54
CA PHE A 3 2.57 -49.05 -1.35
C PHE A 3 1.39 -48.07 -1.41
N LEU A 4 0.33 -48.54 -2.07
CA LEU A 4 -0.85 -47.86 -2.57
C LEU A 4 -2.09 -48.11 -1.70
N SER A 5 -3.01 -47.14 -1.75
CA SER A 5 -4.49 -47.24 -1.85
C SER A 5 -5.31 -48.09 -0.86
N SER A 6 -6.33 -47.46 -0.28
CA SER A 6 -7.74 -47.88 -0.42
C SER A 6 -8.71 -46.83 0.18
N SER A 7 -9.59 -46.27 -0.65
CA SER A 7 -10.82 -45.58 -0.23
C SER A 7 -11.95 -46.58 0.04
N PRO A 8 -12.97 -46.21 0.82
CA PRO A 8 -14.33 -46.69 0.59
C PRO A 8 -15.31 -45.54 0.29
N SER A 9 -16.08 -45.77 -0.76
CA SER A 9 -17.21 -45.01 -1.27
C SER A 9 -18.49 -45.27 -0.47
N HIS A 10 -19.29 -44.22 -0.20
CA HIS A 10 -20.74 -44.35 -0.03
C HIS A 10 -21.51 -43.25 -0.79
N ARG A 11 -22.43 -43.70 -1.66
CA ARG A 11 -23.49 -42.98 -2.39
C ARG A 11 -24.70 -42.78 -1.44
N TYR A 12 -25.50 -41.72 -1.48
CA TYR A 12 -26.62 -41.34 -2.38
C TYR A 12 -27.23 -40.05 -1.77
N ALA A 13 -27.93 -39.11 -2.42
CA ALA A 13 -28.66 -39.08 -3.68
C ALA A 13 -28.72 -37.62 -4.20
N ALA A 14 -28.52 -37.42 -5.50
CA ALA A 14 -28.88 -36.20 -6.21
C ALA A 14 -30.24 -36.43 -6.90
N VAL A 15 -31.12 -35.43 -6.81
CA VAL A 15 -32.38 -35.39 -7.55
C VAL A 15 -32.07 -34.86 -8.95
N GLU A 16 -32.15 -35.73 -9.95
CA GLU A 16 -32.13 -35.37 -11.37
C GLU A 16 -33.47 -34.73 -11.76
N LEU A 17 -33.42 -33.52 -12.32
CA LEU A 17 -34.47 -33.01 -13.20
C LEU A 17 -33.93 -33.07 -14.63
N HIS A 18 -34.54 -33.95 -15.42
CA HIS A 18 -34.39 -34.06 -16.86
C HIS A 18 -34.93 -32.79 -17.54
N GLU A 19 -34.15 -32.18 -18.42
CA GLU A 19 -34.68 -31.46 -19.57
C GLU A 19 -33.99 -31.96 -20.84
N SER A 20 -34.81 -32.46 -21.75
CA SER A 20 -34.48 -32.96 -23.07
C SER A 20 -34.58 -31.83 -24.09
N ASP A 21 -33.59 -31.74 -24.98
CA ASP A 21 -33.63 -30.94 -26.21
C ASP A 21 -34.81 -31.34 -27.11
N SER A 22 -35.55 -30.34 -27.61
CA SER A 22 -36.23 -30.41 -28.91
C SER A 22 -36.52 -29.01 -29.46
N ASP A 23 -36.16 -28.83 -30.72
CA ASP A 23 -36.20 -27.61 -31.55
C ASP A 23 -37.58 -26.94 -31.78
N MET A 24 -37.46 -25.65 -32.17
CA MET A 24 -38.37 -24.71 -32.89
C MET A 24 -38.77 -23.50 -32.01
N ASP A 25 -38.67 -22.23 -32.43
CA ASP A 25 -38.93 -21.63 -33.73
C ASP A 25 -38.41 -20.18 -33.76
N GLU A 26 -38.01 -19.74 -34.94
CA GLU A 26 -37.29 -18.50 -35.26
C GLU A 26 -38.29 -17.40 -35.65
N GLN A 27 -39.18 -17.01 -34.73
CA GLN A 27 -40.23 -16.01 -35.05
C GLN A 27 -40.69 -15.10 -33.90
N GLN A 28 -39.80 -14.74 -32.96
CA GLN A 28 -40.08 -13.69 -31.95
C GLN A 28 -38.88 -12.79 -31.61
N ARG A 29 -38.09 -12.40 -32.63
CA ARG A 29 -37.01 -11.40 -32.47
C ARG A 29 -37.16 -10.10 -33.27
N ASP A 30 -38.24 -9.92 -34.04
CA ASP A 30 -38.43 -8.77 -34.92
C ASP A 30 -39.65 -7.89 -34.58
N ALA A 31 -39.79 -7.46 -33.33
CA ALA A 31 -40.82 -6.49 -32.93
C ALA A 31 -40.36 -5.51 -31.84
N ALA A 32 -39.24 -4.80 -32.05
CA ALA A 32 -38.92 -3.59 -31.26
C ALA A 32 -37.91 -2.64 -31.92
N ILE A 33 -37.72 -2.70 -33.25
CA ILE A 33 -36.88 -1.73 -33.98
C ILE A 33 -37.58 -1.39 -35.29
N GLN A 34 -38.61 -0.54 -35.24
CA GLN A 34 -39.08 0.27 -36.39
C GLN A 34 -40.29 1.16 -36.00
N THR A 35 -40.08 2.23 -35.21
CA THR A 35 -40.97 3.41 -35.32
C THR A 35 -40.29 4.67 -34.76
N ALA A 36 -39.33 5.22 -35.50
CA ALA A 36 -38.86 6.58 -35.26
C ALA A 36 -38.29 7.16 -36.55
N LYS A 37 -39.16 7.73 -37.41
CA LYS A 37 -38.83 8.80 -38.37
C LYS A 37 -40.09 9.34 -39.08
N GLY A 38 -40.35 10.64 -38.90
CA GLY A 38 -41.24 11.48 -39.70
C GLY A 38 -42.71 11.44 -39.28
N VAL A 39 -43.49 12.53 -39.19
CA VAL A 39 -43.41 13.86 -39.84
C VAL A 39 -44.16 14.91 -38.99
N ALA A 40 -43.76 16.15 -39.21
CA ALA A 40 -44.18 17.46 -38.70
C ALA A 40 -45.69 17.79 -38.54
N GLY A 41 -45.96 18.71 -37.58
CA GLY A 41 -46.52 20.03 -37.90
C GLY A 41 -47.99 20.32 -37.55
N THR A 42 -48.22 21.54 -37.04
CA THR A 42 -49.50 22.26 -36.77
C THR A 42 -50.20 21.88 -35.44
N GLY A 43 -50.71 22.77 -34.59
CA GLY A 43 -50.87 24.23 -34.56
C GLY A 43 -52.20 24.60 -33.86
N ARG A 44 -52.15 25.49 -32.83
CA ARG A 44 -53.26 26.22 -32.15
C ARG A 44 -54.22 25.40 -31.23
N SER A 45 -54.81 25.90 -30.13
CA SER A 45 -54.83 27.20 -29.41
C SER A 45 -55.74 27.12 -28.15
N GLY A 46 -55.45 27.94 -27.12
CA GLY A 46 -56.41 28.50 -26.13
C GLY A 46 -56.49 27.76 -24.77
N GLN A 47 -56.61 28.37 -23.58
CA GLN A 47 -56.73 29.75 -23.05
C GLN A 47 -56.25 29.68 -21.57
N SER A 48 -55.30 30.52 -21.12
CA SER A 48 -55.48 31.73 -20.28
C SER A 48 -56.34 31.60 -19.01
N LEU A 49 -55.71 31.81 -17.85
CA LEU A 49 -56.29 32.57 -16.73
C LEU A 49 -55.17 33.29 -15.97
N VAL A 50 -55.37 34.60 -15.82
CA VAL A 50 -54.44 35.62 -15.28
C VAL A 50 -54.97 36.05 -13.92
N HIS A 51 -54.08 36.27 -12.94
CA HIS A 51 -54.28 37.31 -11.93
C HIS A 51 -52.99 38.11 -11.73
N ARG A 52 -53.12 39.44 -11.80
CA ARG A 52 -52.11 40.49 -11.63
C ARG A 52 -52.23 41.16 -10.25
N GLY A 53 -51.09 41.68 -9.78
CA GLY A 53 -50.94 42.82 -8.85
C GLY A 53 -49.45 42.96 -8.50
N ALA A 54 -48.63 43.73 -9.26
CA ALA A 54 -48.26 45.14 -9.07
C ALA A 54 -47.40 45.39 -7.81
N SER A 55 -46.32 46.17 -7.73
CA SER A 55 -45.45 46.92 -8.66
C SER A 55 -44.43 47.65 -7.76
N ALA A 56 -43.12 47.64 -8.06
CA ALA A 56 -42.21 48.79 -7.85
C ALA A 56 -40.79 48.45 -8.36
N SER A 57 -40.28 49.24 -9.31
CA SER A 57 -38.88 49.28 -9.74
C SER A 57 -38.13 50.41 -9.03
N PRO A 58 -36.79 50.31 -8.84
CA PRO A 58 -35.85 51.19 -9.59
C PRO A 58 -34.46 50.53 -9.82
N PRO A 59 -33.43 51.24 -10.29
CA PRO A 59 -33.23 51.92 -11.58
C PRO A 59 -32.15 51.23 -12.45
N GLU A 60 -32.03 51.66 -13.71
CA GLU A 60 -31.03 51.23 -14.69
C GLU A 60 -29.57 51.54 -14.27
N SER A 61 -28.66 50.64 -14.63
CA SER A 61 -27.19 50.80 -14.62
C SER A 61 -26.57 49.83 -15.64
N PRO A 62 -25.37 50.11 -16.16
CA PRO A 62 -25.09 50.22 -17.60
C PRO A 62 -24.80 48.88 -18.31
N LEU A 63 -25.06 48.91 -19.63
CA LEU A 63 -24.72 47.87 -20.62
C LEU A 63 -23.26 47.39 -20.50
N LEU A 64 -23.07 46.16 -20.05
CA LEU A 64 -21.82 45.40 -20.17
C LEU A 64 -21.81 44.62 -21.50
N SER A 65 -20.62 44.58 -22.11
CA SER A 65 -20.35 43.96 -23.41
C SER A 65 -20.51 42.43 -23.40
N PRO A 66 -20.62 41.76 -24.57
CA PRO A 66 -21.03 40.35 -24.69
C PRO A 66 -20.07 39.29 -24.13
N GLU A 67 -19.05 39.64 -23.35
CA GLU A 67 -18.05 38.71 -22.83
C GLU A 67 -18.37 38.12 -21.44
N ASP A 68 -19.44 38.57 -20.76
CA ASP A 68 -19.79 38.14 -19.40
C ASP A 68 -21.02 37.20 -19.31
N ASN A 69 -21.28 36.38 -20.33
CA ASN A 69 -22.36 35.39 -20.29
C ASN A 69 -21.83 33.99 -19.87
N PRO A 70 -22.20 33.43 -18.68
CA PRO A 70 -21.62 32.19 -18.14
C PRO A 70 -22.01 30.89 -18.86
N SER A 71 -22.77 30.98 -19.96
CA SER A 71 -23.42 29.85 -20.63
C SER A 71 -22.76 29.44 -21.96
N SER A 72 -21.58 30.00 -22.30
CA SER A 72 -20.86 29.64 -23.53
C SER A 72 -19.82 28.52 -23.31
N PRO A 73 -19.84 27.42 -24.12
CA PRO A 73 -18.84 26.35 -24.08
C PRO A 73 -17.38 26.81 -24.30
N ALA A 74 -17.18 28.01 -24.85
CA ALA A 74 -15.85 28.58 -25.09
C ALA A 74 -15.22 29.17 -23.81
N ALA A 75 -16.01 29.68 -22.86
CA ALA A 75 -15.53 30.19 -21.58
C ALA A 75 -15.09 29.04 -20.65
N THR A 76 -15.78 27.90 -20.71
CA THR A 76 -15.43 26.67 -19.98
C THR A 76 -14.12 26.06 -20.50
N ARG A 77 -13.83 26.17 -21.80
CA ARG A 77 -12.55 25.72 -22.40
C ARG A 77 -11.34 26.58 -22.00
N LYS A 78 -11.51 27.88 -21.74
CA LYS A 78 -10.40 28.74 -21.24
C LYS A 78 -10.15 28.55 -19.74
N ARG A 79 -11.17 28.28 -18.93
CA ARG A 79 -11.02 27.99 -17.49
C ARG A 79 -10.44 26.60 -17.21
N MET A 80 -10.52 25.67 -18.18
CA MET A 80 -9.85 24.37 -18.18
C MET A 80 -8.47 24.35 -18.88
N ARG A 81 -7.84 25.52 -19.15
CA ARG A 81 -6.38 25.54 -19.34
C ARG A 81 -5.74 25.30 -17.98
N LYS A 82 -5.55 24.02 -17.67
CA LYS A 82 -4.59 23.43 -16.73
C LYS A 82 -3.89 24.49 -15.87
N LYS A 83 -4.29 24.61 -14.59
CA LYS A 83 -3.26 24.70 -13.56
C LYS A 83 -2.42 23.42 -13.75
N ARG A 84 -1.40 23.47 -14.62
CA ARG A 84 -0.25 22.59 -14.44
C ARG A 84 0.13 22.88 -13.00
N SER A 85 0.00 21.90 -12.11
CA SER A 85 0.68 21.95 -10.82
C SER A 85 2.06 22.52 -11.11
N ALA A 86 2.46 23.58 -10.41
CA ALA A 86 3.80 24.13 -10.56
C ALA A 86 4.77 22.94 -10.55
N PRO A 87 5.82 22.94 -11.40
CA PRO A 87 6.81 21.88 -11.34
C PRO A 87 7.22 21.70 -9.88
N LEU A 88 7.20 20.47 -9.38
CA LEU A 88 7.72 20.16 -8.05
C LEU A 88 9.21 20.51 -8.09
N ASP A 89 9.54 21.72 -7.67
CA ASP A 89 10.92 22.16 -7.62
C ASP A 89 11.57 21.54 -6.39
N ASN A 90 12.16 20.37 -6.60
CA ASN A 90 12.91 19.69 -5.55
C ASN A 90 14.39 20.03 -5.69
N GLU A 91 14.84 21.02 -4.93
CA GLU A 91 16.25 21.41 -4.83
C GLU A 91 17.19 20.22 -4.57
N SER A 92 16.72 19.18 -3.89
CA SER A 92 17.51 17.96 -3.64
C SER A 92 17.77 17.16 -4.92
N VAL A 93 16.83 17.15 -5.88
CA VAL A 93 17.03 16.52 -7.21
C VAL A 93 18.12 17.27 -7.98
N LYS A 94 18.15 18.60 -7.90
CA LYS A 94 19.18 19.41 -8.57
C LYS A 94 20.58 19.11 -8.05
N LYS A 95 20.71 18.75 -6.76
CA LYS A 95 21.97 18.43 -6.09
C LYS A 95 22.57 17.08 -6.47
N VAL A 96 21.77 16.11 -6.93
CA VAL A 96 22.28 14.80 -7.38
C VAL A 96 22.89 14.94 -8.80
N PRO A 97 24.01 14.29 -9.11
CA PRO A 97 24.55 14.26 -10.47
C PRO A 97 23.53 13.70 -11.47
N ALA A 98 23.34 14.36 -12.61
CA ALA A 98 22.34 13.93 -13.59
C ALA A 98 22.65 12.55 -14.21
N ASN A 99 23.93 12.18 -14.28
CA ASN A 99 24.39 10.88 -14.77
C ASN A 99 24.28 9.76 -13.73
N GLN A 100 23.83 10.06 -12.51
CA GLN A 100 23.77 9.10 -11.40
C GLN A 100 22.54 9.35 -10.51
N PRO A 101 21.32 9.20 -11.05
CA PRO A 101 20.10 9.46 -10.29
C PRO A 101 19.94 8.47 -9.13
N LEU A 102 19.58 8.98 -7.95
CA LEU A 102 19.29 8.20 -6.75
C LEU A 102 17.81 8.34 -6.36
N TRP A 103 17.19 7.23 -5.98
CA TRP A 103 15.83 7.22 -5.45
C TRP A 103 15.60 6.13 -4.39
N PRO A 104 15.13 6.47 -3.18
CA PRO A 104 14.96 7.82 -2.64
C PRO A 104 16.30 8.57 -2.57
N ILE A 105 16.25 9.91 -2.62
CA ILE A 105 17.44 10.75 -2.50
C ILE A 105 17.94 10.67 -1.04
N PRO A 106 19.22 10.33 -0.81
CA PRO A 106 19.76 10.26 0.54
C PRO A 106 19.71 11.60 1.28
N LYS A 107 19.56 11.55 2.61
CA LYS A 107 19.46 12.73 3.46
C LYS A 107 20.68 13.64 3.38
N LYS A 108 21.88 13.07 3.31
CA LYS A 108 23.14 13.79 3.10
C LYS A 108 24.04 13.00 2.16
N PHE A 109 24.68 13.70 1.25
CA PHE A 109 25.67 13.11 0.37
C PHE A 109 26.66 14.16 -0.15
N SER A 110 27.85 13.69 -0.52
CA SER A 110 28.84 14.41 -1.32
C SER A 110 29.44 13.45 -2.35
N PHE A 111 29.86 14.01 -3.47
CA PHE A 111 30.45 13.26 -4.59
C PHE A 111 31.63 14.06 -5.16
N GLY A 112 32.54 13.38 -5.84
CA GLY A 112 33.65 14.00 -6.56
C GLY A 112 33.48 13.90 -8.07
N ASN A 113 34.60 13.91 -8.80
CA ASN A 113 34.60 13.91 -10.27
C ASN A 113 35.35 12.71 -10.87
N ASP A 114 35.91 11.82 -10.03
CA ASP A 114 36.64 10.64 -10.49
C ASP A 114 35.68 9.46 -10.71
N ASN A 115 36.19 8.36 -11.27
CA ASN A 115 35.42 7.13 -11.52
C ASN A 115 36.19 5.89 -11.05
N VAL A 116 35.45 4.82 -10.74
CA VAL A 116 36.02 3.50 -10.39
C VAL A 116 35.30 2.40 -11.15
N VAL A 117 36.05 1.38 -11.56
CA VAL A 117 35.55 0.17 -12.22
C VAL A 117 35.55 -0.98 -11.20
N LEU A 118 34.49 -1.78 -11.17
CA LEU A 118 34.41 -2.98 -10.35
C LEU A 118 35.20 -4.10 -11.03
N LYS A 119 35.99 -4.85 -10.25
CA LYS A 119 36.69 -6.04 -10.77
C LYS A 119 35.70 -7.15 -11.11
N ASP A 120 36.08 -8.04 -12.02
CA ASP A 120 35.25 -9.20 -12.41
C ASP A 120 34.94 -10.12 -11.23
N ASP A 121 35.87 -10.22 -10.28
CA ASP A 121 35.75 -10.97 -9.03
C ASP A 121 35.22 -10.12 -7.85
N PHE A 122 34.55 -9.00 -8.14
CA PHE A 122 33.99 -8.12 -7.12
C PHE A 122 33.12 -8.91 -6.12
N SER A 123 33.32 -8.62 -4.83
CA SER A 123 32.63 -9.28 -3.74
C SER A 123 32.10 -8.31 -2.69
N ILE A 124 31.04 -8.71 -2.00
CA ILE A 124 30.51 -8.02 -0.82
C ILE A 124 30.92 -8.87 0.39
N GLN A 125 31.60 -8.26 1.36
CA GLN A 125 32.20 -8.99 2.48
C GLN A 125 31.94 -8.27 3.81
N LEU A 126 31.70 -9.03 4.87
CA LEU A 126 31.61 -8.49 6.23
C LEU A 126 32.99 -8.24 6.83
N THR A 127 33.06 -7.18 7.63
CA THR A 127 34.22 -6.76 8.40
C THR A 127 33.79 -6.50 9.84
N PRO A 128 34.14 -7.36 10.82
CA PRO A 128 34.83 -8.64 10.67
C PRO A 128 33.91 -9.72 10.05
N PRO A 129 34.45 -10.76 9.38
CA PRO A 129 33.63 -11.84 8.78
C PRO A 129 32.74 -12.61 9.77
N THR A 130 33.04 -12.53 11.07
CA THR A 130 32.33 -13.26 12.14
C THR A 130 30.92 -12.75 12.41
N THR A 131 30.50 -11.63 11.81
CA THR A 131 29.14 -11.06 11.95
C THR A 131 28.13 -11.60 10.93
N SER A 132 28.48 -12.66 10.17
CA SER A 132 27.62 -13.25 9.15
C SER A 132 26.35 -13.86 9.75
N THR A 133 25.24 -13.64 9.03
CA THR A 133 23.92 -14.21 9.35
C THR A 133 23.29 -14.75 8.07
N PRO A 134 22.37 -15.74 8.17
CA PRO A 134 21.66 -16.25 6.99
C PRO A 134 20.95 -15.16 6.18
N LEU A 135 20.46 -14.11 6.84
CA LEU A 135 19.81 -12.98 6.19
C LEU A 135 20.80 -12.19 5.34
N LEU A 136 21.95 -11.81 5.91
CA LEU A 136 22.98 -11.04 5.22
C LEU A 136 23.63 -11.84 4.08
N ASP A 137 23.88 -13.14 4.28
CA ASP A 137 24.44 -14.01 3.24
C ASP A 137 23.49 -14.12 2.03
N LYS A 138 22.19 -14.30 2.29
CA LYS A 138 21.16 -14.28 1.24
C LYS A 138 21.08 -12.92 0.56
N ALA A 139 21.20 -11.82 1.32
CA ALA A 139 21.21 -10.47 0.78
C ALA A 139 22.41 -10.26 -0.15
N PHE A 140 23.63 -10.58 0.27
CA PHE A 140 24.83 -10.40 -0.56
C PHE A 140 24.76 -11.22 -1.85
N THR A 141 24.30 -12.47 -1.75
CA THR A 141 24.06 -13.32 -2.93
C THR A 141 23.06 -12.67 -3.89
N ARG A 142 21.97 -12.10 -3.36
CA ARG A 142 20.95 -11.39 -4.15
C ARG A 142 21.52 -10.13 -4.80
N TYR A 143 22.27 -9.30 -4.09
CA TYR A 143 22.83 -8.07 -4.63
C TYR A 143 23.92 -8.33 -5.68
N ILE A 144 24.78 -9.34 -5.49
CA ILE A 144 25.72 -9.78 -6.54
C ILE A 144 24.96 -10.23 -7.80
N ARG A 145 23.86 -10.96 -7.65
CA ARG A 145 23.00 -11.36 -8.78
C ARG A 145 22.40 -10.14 -9.49
N ILE A 146 21.92 -9.14 -8.74
CA ILE A 146 21.38 -7.90 -9.30
C ILE A 146 22.47 -7.15 -10.09
N LEU A 147 23.67 -7.00 -9.54
CA LEU A 147 24.80 -6.35 -10.20
C LEU A 147 25.16 -7.06 -11.51
N ARG A 148 25.35 -8.38 -11.48
CA ARG A 148 25.62 -9.18 -12.69
C ARG A 148 24.50 -9.07 -13.71
N GLY A 149 23.25 -9.02 -13.27
CA GLY A 149 22.08 -8.82 -14.13
C GLY A 149 22.12 -7.52 -14.93
N LYS A 150 22.76 -6.47 -14.43
CA LYS A 150 22.91 -5.19 -15.15
C LYS A 150 23.71 -5.33 -16.45
N LEU A 151 24.64 -6.27 -16.52
CA LEU A 151 25.43 -6.54 -17.73
C LEU A 151 24.60 -7.18 -18.86
N ASN A 152 23.51 -7.86 -18.51
CA ASN A 152 22.62 -8.51 -19.50
C ASN A 152 21.58 -7.55 -20.10
N HIS A 153 21.43 -6.34 -19.53
CA HIS A 153 20.44 -5.34 -19.94
C HIS A 153 21.04 -4.28 -20.88
N THR A 154 21.89 -4.67 -21.83
CA THR A 154 22.50 -3.78 -22.85
C THR A 154 21.52 -3.30 -23.94
N SER A 155 20.26 -3.73 -23.89
CA SER A 155 19.16 -3.32 -24.80
C SER A 155 18.27 -2.21 -24.22
N THR A 156 18.79 -1.40 -23.29
CA THR A 156 18.17 -0.12 -22.92
C THR A 156 18.25 0.84 -24.12
N PRO A 157 17.16 1.53 -24.49
CA PRO A 157 17.22 2.56 -25.53
C PRO A 157 18.24 3.62 -25.14
N ASP A 158 18.96 4.24 -26.09
CA ASP A 158 20.07 5.19 -25.83
C ASP A 158 19.69 6.33 -24.88
N SER A 159 18.41 6.72 -24.83
CA SER A 159 17.87 7.71 -23.89
C SER A 159 17.83 7.29 -22.41
N TRP A 160 18.08 6.01 -22.12
CA TRP A 160 18.10 5.41 -20.78
C TRP A 160 19.49 4.90 -20.39
N ARG A 161 20.47 4.99 -21.30
CA ARG A 161 21.86 4.68 -20.96
C ARG A 161 22.39 5.83 -20.12
N SER A 162 22.91 5.51 -18.93
CA SER A 162 23.77 6.44 -18.23
C SER A 162 24.94 6.82 -19.15
N PRO A 163 25.39 8.08 -19.14
CA PRO A 163 26.61 8.45 -19.86
C PRO A 163 27.74 7.46 -19.53
N PRO A 164 28.56 7.05 -20.52
CA PRO A 164 29.75 6.25 -20.25
C PRO A 164 30.57 6.90 -19.14
N LEU A 165 31.26 6.11 -18.32
CA LEU A 165 32.22 6.68 -17.37
C LEU A 165 33.17 7.60 -18.14
N PRO A 166 33.39 8.85 -17.69
CA PRO A 166 34.43 9.70 -18.25
C PRO A 166 35.75 8.93 -18.32
N GLN A 167 36.38 8.93 -19.51
CA GLN A 167 37.69 8.31 -19.67
C GLN A 167 38.72 8.96 -18.75
N PRO A 168 39.73 8.20 -18.27
CA PRO A 168 40.85 8.78 -17.53
C PRO A 168 41.59 9.78 -18.42
N ALA A 169 42.34 10.69 -17.83
CA ALA A 169 43.27 11.51 -18.59
C ALA A 169 44.26 10.61 -19.36
N ALA A 170 44.75 11.06 -20.52
CA ALA A 170 45.66 10.28 -21.37
C ALA A 170 46.87 9.76 -20.58
N GLY A 171 46.93 8.43 -20.38
CA GLY A 171 47.98 7.75 -19.60
C GLY A 171 47.58 7.28 -18.20
N GLU A 172 46.37 7.57 -17.71
CA GLU A 172 45.86 7.07 -16.42
C GLU A 172 45.02 5.79 -16.60
N GLN A 173 45.17 4.82 -15.69
CA GLN A 173 44.24 3.67 -15.58
C GLN A 173 43.07 4.01 -14.63
N HIS A 174 41.89 3.49 -14.91
CA HIS A 174 40.79 3.54 -13.94
C HIS A 174 41.19 2.85 -12.64
N SER A 175 40.85 3.47 -11.51
CA SER A 175 40.91 2.79 -10.22
C SER A 175 39.99 1.56 -10.23
N MET A 176 40.44 0.47 -9.62
CA MET A 176 39.69 -0.80 -9.55
C MET A 176 39.15 -1.04 -8.15
N LEU A 177 37.86 -1.37 -8.03
CA LEU A 177 37.19 -1.74 -6.79
C LEU A 177 37.02 -3.26 -6.70
N ALA A 178 37.75 -3.88 -5.78
CA ALA A 178 37.71 -5.33 -5.59
C ALA A 178 36.57 -5.80 -4.68
N LYS A 179 36.15 -4.96 -3.72
CA LYS A 179 35.14 -5.35 -2.74
C LYS A 179 34.38 -4.17 -2.15
N LEU A 180 33.17 -4.43 -1.70
CA LEU A 180 32.43 -3.60 -0.74
C LEU A 180 32.54 -4.24 0.64
N SER A 181 33.15 -3.52 1.59
CA SER A 181 33.29 -3.97 2.98
C SER A 181 32.07 -3.52 3.79
N ILE A 182 31.43 -4.44 4.51
CA ILE A 182 30.24 -4.19 5.31
C ILE A 182 30.61 -4.23 6.79
N GLU A 183 30.32 -3.15 7.51
CA GLU A 183 30.49 -3.06 8.95
C GLU A 183 29.10 -2.92 9.59
N VAL A 184 28.76 -3.85 10.47
CA VAL A 184 27.46 -3.86 11.15
C VAL A 184 27.65 -4.12 12.63
N GLU A 185 27.04 -3.27 13.47
CA GLU A 185 27.12 -3.39 14.92
C GLU A 185 26.22 -4.51 15.45
N ASP A 186 24.92 -4.49 15.10
CA ASP A 186 23.95 -5.52 15.46
C ASP A 186 23.39 -6.24 14.22
N PRO A 187 24.00 -7.36 13.80
CA PRO A 187 23.51 -8.16 12.68
C PRO A 187 22.28 -9.02 13.03
N HIS A 188 21.82 -9.02 14.29
CA HIS A 188 20.70 -9.82 14.78
C HIS A 188 19.50 -8.98 15.22
N ALA A 189 19.52 -7.67 14.95
CA ALA A 189 18.42 -6.76 15.27
C ALA A 189 17.08 -7.29 14.75
N SER A 190 16.08 -7.30 15.63
CA SER A 190 14.73 -7.75 15.28
C SER A 190 14.05 -6.80 14.30
N LEU A 191 13.17 -7.34 13.46
CA LEU A 191 12.35 -6.56 12.54
C LEU A 191 11.14 -6.00 13.29
N ALA A 192 11.10 -4.68 13.52
CA ALA A 192 10.03 -4.03 14.28
C ALA A 192 9.83 -2.57 13.84
N TYR A 193 8.70 -1.97 14.26
CA TYR A 193 8.50 -0.53 14.14
C TYR A 193 9.65 0.24 14.83
N GLY A 194 10.19 1.24 14.15
CA GLY A 194 11.27 2.08 14.70
C GLY A 194 12.66 1.45 14.66
N MET A 195 12.84 0.31 13.98
CA MET A 195 14.16 -0.28 13.76
C MET A 195 15.14 0.72 13.10
N ASP A 196 16.42 0.62 13.44
CA ASP A 196 17.43 1.52 12.90
C ASP A 196 17.82 1.11 11.47
N GLU A 197 17.33 1.88 10.50
CA GLU A 197 17.60 1.70 9.07
C GLU A 197 18.70 2.66 8.55
N SER A 198 19.45 3.30 9.45
CA SER A 198 20.51 4.25 9.08
C SER A 198 21.78 3.56 8.60
N TYR A 199 22.48 4.21 7.69
CA TYR A 199 23.75 3.73 7.16
C TYR A 199 24.63 4.87 6.64
N THR A 200 25.93 4.58 6.54
CA THR A 200 26.91 5.42 5.86
C THR A 200 27.58 4.60 4.75
N LEU A 201 27.58 5.11 3.53
CA LEU A 201 28.27 4.51 2.37
C LEU A 201 29.39 5.44 1.91
N SER A 202 30.61 4.92 1.90
CA SER A 202 31.81 5.64 1.47
C SER A 202 32.53 4.89 0.36
N ILE A 203 32.83 5.56 -0.75
CA ILE A 203 33.53 4.99 -1.91
C ILE A 203 34.63 5.97 -2.29
N HIS A 204 35.89 5.58 -2.15
CA HIS A 204 37.05 6.42 -2.41
C HIS A 204 37.93 5.84 -3.51
N ALA A 205 38.51 6.72 -4.32
CA ALA A 205 39.59 6.38 -5.24
C ALA A 205 40.84 5.99 -4.45
N ALA A 206 41.76 5.32 -5.14
CA ALA A 206 43.12 5.16 -4.67
C ALA A 206 43.74 6.55 -4.36
N PRO A 207 44.38 6.78 -3.19
CA PRO A 207 45.20 7.97 -3.01
C PRO A 207 46.26 8.03 -4.12
N ARG A 208 46.21 9.06 -4.98
CA ARG A 208 47.27 9.33 -5.95
C ARG A 208 48.57 9.61 -5.17
N PRO A 209 49.71 9.00 -5.53
CA PRO A 209 50.98 9.39 -4.95
C PRO A 209 51.19 10.91 -5.17
N ALA A 210 51.68 11.61 -4.15
CA ALA A 210 52.03 13.02 -4.27
C ALA A 210 53.05 13.20 -5.41
N PRO A 211 53.05 14.34 -6.15
CA PRO A 211 54.06 14.58 -7.17
C PRO A 211 55.44 14.53 -6.53
N GLU A 212 56.22 13.50 -6.88
CA GLU A 212 57.56 13.27 -6.36
C GLU A 212 58.50 14.39 -6.82
N THR A 213 59.13 15.08 -5.87
CA THR A 213 60.21 16.05 -6.11
C THR A 213 61.60 15.40 -6.07
N THR A 214 61.71 14.09 -5.93
CA THR A 214 63.01 13.38 -5.84
C THR A 214 62.91 12.00 -6.48
N GLY A 215 63.76 11.74 -7.47
CA GLY A 215 63.73 10.55 -8.33
C GLY A 215 64.16 9.24 -7.65
N GLU A 216 63.32 8.73 -6.74
CA GLU A 216 63.36 7.35 -6.28
C GLU A 216 62.15 6.60 -6.84
N THR A 217 62.35 5.36 -7.29
CA THR A 217 61.31 4.54 -7.92
C THR A 217 60.30 4.07 -6.86
N PRO A 218 58.99 4.39 -6.99
CA PRO A 218 58.02 3.95 -5.99
C PRO A 218 57.77 2.43 -6.09
N SER A 219 57.77 1.75 -4.94
CA SER A 219 57.40 0.34 -4.83
C SER A 219 55.93 0.16 -5.26
N SER A 220 55.69 -0.75 -6.20
CA SER A 220 54.44 -0.94 -6.93
C SER A 220 53.32 -1.64 -6.14
N ALA A 221 52.88 -1.07 -5.01
CA ALA A 221 51.55 -1.35 -4.48
C ALA A 221 50.68 -0.12 -4.78
N ALA A 222 50.15 -0.03 -6.01
CA ALA A 222 49.16 0.99 -6.35
C ALA A 222 48.02 0.89 -5.33
N ALA A 223 47.73 1.98 -4.62
CA ALA A 223 46.64 2.00 -3.66
C ALA A 223 45.35 1.58 -4.36
N ALA A 224 44.51 0.75 -3.72
CA ALA A 224 43.26 0.28 -4.32
C ALA A 224 42.11 1.21 -3.94
N ALA A 225 41.11 1.33 -4.81
CA ALA A 225 39.86 1.99 -4.43
C ALA A 225 39.20 1.20 -3.28
N THR A 226 38.57 1.92 -2.35
CA THR A 226 37.94 1.34 -1.16
C THR A 226 36.47 1.70 -1.14
N ALA A 227 35.60 0.72 -0.88
CA ALA A 227 34.20 0.95 -0.58
C ALA A 227 33.83 0.31 0.76
N THR A 228 33.19 1.10 1.64
CA THR A 228 32.73 0.68 2.96
C THR A 228 31.29 1.10 3.16
N LEU A 229 30.46 0.19 3.65
CA LEU A 229 29.09 0.43 4.10
C LEU A 229 29.01 0.09 5.59
N THR A 230 28.79 1.10 6.42
CA THR A 230 28.64 0.97 7.86
C THR A 230 27.19 1.18 8.26
N ALA A 231 26.64 0.34 9.14
CA ALA A 231 25.28 0.47 9.65
C ALA A 231 25.18 -0.04 11.09
N ASN A 232 24.24 0.53 11.86
CA ASN A 232 24.01 0.08 13.24
C ASN A 232 23.33 -1.30 13.28
N THR A 233 22.49 -1.60 12.28
CA THR A 233 21.81 -2.89 12.18
C THR A 233 21.85 -3.45 10.77
N GLN A 234 21.52 -4.74 10.64
CA GLN A 234 21.33 -5.39 9.33
C GLN A 234 20.33 -4.66 8.42
N TRP A 235 19.37 -3.92 8.97
CA TRP A 235 18.38 -3.18 8.18
C TRP A 235 19.01 -2.00 7.43
N GLY A 236 19.90 -1.26 8.10
CA GLY A 236 20.71 -0.22 7.45
C GLY A 236 21.62 -0.79 6.36
N VAL A 237 22.19 -1.99 6.56
CA VAL A 237 22.97 -2.70 5.52
C VAL A 237 22.11 -2.92 4.27
N LEU A 238 20.88 -3.43 4.40
CA LEU A 238 19.99 -3.62 3.25
C LEU A 238 19.73 -2.29 2.50
N ARG A 239 19.43 -1.21 3.24
CA ARG A 239 19.18 0.12 2.62
C ARG A 239 20.41 0.67 1.90
N GLY A 240 21.59 0.48 2.50
CA GLY A 240 22.85 0.90 1.90
C GLY A 240 23.21 0.09 0.65
N LEU A 241 22.91 -1.21 0.63
CA LEU A 241 23.10 -2.06 -0.54
C LEU A 241 22.18 -1.65 -1.71
N ASP A 242 20.92 -1.30 -1.43
CA ASP A 242 20.03 -0.75 -2.45
C ASP A 242 20.61 0.53 -3.07
N THR A 243 21.14 1.43 -2.24
CA THR A 243 21.80 2.66 -2.70
C THR A 243 23.09 2.37 -3.49
N PHE A 244 23.93 1.45 -3.01
CA PHE A 244 25.15 1.03 -3.70
C PHE A 244 24.84 0.49 -5.09
N VAL A 245 23.83 -0.37 -5.23
CA VAL A 245 23.39 -0.90 -6.52
C VAL A 245 22.87 0.19 -7.45
N GLN A 246 22.24 1.25 -6.94
CA GLN A 246 21.84 2.39 -7.77
C GLN A 246 23.04 3.16 -8.33
N LEU A 247 24.14 3.26 -7.58
CA LEU A 247 25.37 3.93 -8.02
C LEU A 247 26.15 3.15 -9.10
N VAL A 248 25.98 1.82 -9.16
CA VAL A 248 26.67 0.95 -10.11
C VAL A 248 25.94 0.89 -11.44
N HIS A 249 26.65 1.22 -12.52
CA HIS A 249 26.15 1.18 -13.89
C HIS A 249 27.07 0.36 -14.81
N PRO A 250 26.54 -0.22 -15.90
CA PRO A 250 27.37 -0.72 -16.98
C PRO A 250 28.23 0.40 -17.55
N THR A 251 29.52 0.14 -17.75
CA THR A 251 30.43 1.02 -18.47
C THR A 251 30.30 0.72 -19.95
N ASP A 252 30.02 1.71 -20.78
CA ASP A 252 30.16 1.54 -22.23
C ASP A 252 31.66 1.51 -22.58
N PRO A 253 32.18 0.46 -23.22
CA PRO A 253 33.46 0.58 -23.90
C PRO A 253 33.25 1.63 -24.99
N SER A 254 33.64 2.88 -24.73
CA SER A 254 33.46 4.01 -25.64
C SER A 254 34.09 3.81 -27.02
N ASP A 255 34.90 2.76 -27.19
CA ASP A 255 35.42 2.34 -28.48
C ASP A 255 34.38 1.59 -29.32
N SER A 256 33.25 1.10 -28.79
CA SER A 256 32.27 0.33 -29.56
C SER A 256 31.45 1.17 -30.56
N LEU A 257 31.27 2.48 -30.29
CA LEU A 257 30.61 3.43 -31.20
C LEU A 257 31.55 4.03 -32.24
N GLN A 258 32.87 4.05 -31.97
CA GLN A 258 33.88 4.61 -32.87
C GLN A 258 34.71 3.53 -33.59
N ASN A 259 34.70 2.30 -33.06
CA ASN A 259 35.51 1.18 -33.47
C ASN A 259 34.75 -0.15 -33.22
N PRO A 260 33.82 -0.54 -34.12
CA PRO A 260 33.01 -1.75 -33.98
C PRO A 260 33.81 -3.07 -33.93
N ALA A 261 35.14 -3.02 -34.00
CA ALA A 261 36.07 -4.13 -33.83
C ALA A 261 36.56 -4.34 -32.37
N SER A 262 36.19 -3.47 -31.43
CA SER A 262 36.50 -3.63 -30.00
C SER A 262 35.61 -4.73 -29.37
N GLU A 263 36.15 -5.93 -29.19
CA GLU A 263 35.50 -7.06 -28.46
C GLU A 263 35.44 -6.84 -26.92
N ALA A 264 35.72 -5.64 -26.41
CA ALA A 264 35.70 -5.37 -24.97
C ALA A 264 34.28 -5.56 -24.40
N LEU A 265 34.14 -6.52 -23.48
CA LEU A 265 32.89 -6.76 -22.77
C LEU A 265 32.54 -5.57 -21.86
N PRO A 266 31.24 -5.23 -21.69
CA PRO A 266 30.84 -4.19 -20.75
C PRO A 266 31.25 -4.59 -19.32
N THR A 267 31.86 -3.66 -18.59
CA THR A 267 32.18 -3.83 -17.16
C THR A 267 31.18 -3.05 -16.29
N LEU A 268 31.28 -3.15 -14.97
CA LEU A 268 30.48 -2.36 -14.04
C LEU A 268 31.35 -1.26 -13.42
N GLY A 269 30.79 -0.09 -13.19
CA GLY A 269 31.52 1.00 -12.56
C GLY A 269 30.63 2.03 -11.88
N ILE A 270 31.29 2.94 -11.17
CA ILE A 270 30.67 3.99 -10.35
C ILE A 270 31.31 5.32 -10.73
N ALA A 271 30.48 6.28 -11.14
CA ALA A 271 30.90 7.63 -11.45
C ALA A 271 30.95 8.52 -10.20
N ASN A 272 31.54 9.71 -10.34
CA ASN A 272 31.50 10.81 -9.37
C ASN A 272 32.06 10.45 -7.98
N ILE A 273 33.12 9.65 -7.91
CA ILE A 273 33.81 9.36 -6.64
C ILE A 273 34.75 10.53 -6.25
N PRO A 274 35.08 10.72 -4.97
CA PRO A 274 34.61 9.96 -3.82
C PRO A 274 33.13 10.21 -3.52
N TRP A 275 32.38 9.14 -3.25
CA TRP A 275 31.04 9.24 -2.68
C TRP A 275 31.12 9.11 -1.16
N THR A 276 30.43 9.99 -0.45
CA THR A 276 30.10 9.83 0.97
C THR A 276 28.61 10.08 1.12
N ILE A 277 27.88 9.09 1.62
CA ILE A 277 26.43 9.15 1.81
C ILE A 277 26.14 8.80 3.25
N GLU A 278 25.45 9.68 3.98
CA GLU A 278 24.86 9.40 5.29
C GLU A 278 23.34 9.45 5.13
N ASP A 279 22.67 8.34 5.38
CA ASP A 279 21.23 8.25 5.16
C ASP A 279 20.49 7.59 6.31
N LYS A 280 19.24 8.02 6.46
CA LYS A 280 18.25 7.41 7.36
C LYS A 280 16.85 7.87 6.95
N PRO A 281 15.82 7.04 7.12
CA PRO A 281 14.47 7.42 6.77
C PRO A 281 13.97 8.59 7.65
N GLN A 282 13.11 9.42 7.08
CA GLN A 282 12.41 10.46 7.84
C GLN A 282 11.30 9.87 8.73
N TYR A 283 10.63 8.82 8.27
CA TYR A 283 9.55 8.14 8.97
C TYR A 283 9.84 6.65 9.08
N ALA A 284 9.53 6.07 10.24
CA ALA A 284 9.74 4.66 10.51
C ALA A 284 8.71 3.75 9.83
N HIS A 285 7.51 4.27 9.53
CA HIS A 285 6.45 3.51 8.86
C HIS A 285 6.28 3.98 7.41
N ARG A 286 6.67 3.14 6.44
CA ARG A 286 6.59 3.45 5.00
C ARG A 286 5.89 2.29 4.29
N GLY A 287 4.56 2.39 4.22
CA GLY A 287 3.70 1.27 3.90
C GLY A 287 3.15 1.25 2.47
N LEU A 288 2.88 0.04 2.01
CA LEU A 288 1.99 -0.24 0.90
C LEU A 288 0.91 -1.22 1.38
N MET A 289 -0.34 -0.79 1.31
CA MET A 289 -1.49 -1.65 1.57
C MET A 289 -1.92 -2.34 0.27
N LEU A 290 -2.07 -3.66 0.32
CA LEU A 290 -2.65 -4.44 -0.76
C LEU A 290 -3.85 -5.22 -0.25
N ASP A 291 -5.01 -4.90 -0.81
CA ASP A 291 -6.22 -5.68 -0.66
C ASP A 291 -6.16 -6.94 -1.54
N THR A 292 -6.28 -8.10 -0.92
CA THR A 292 -6.32 -9.40 -1.59
C THR A 292 -7.61 -10.17 -1.34
N SER A 293 -8.59 -9.51 -0.71
CA SER A 293 -9.92 -10.04 -0.50
C SER A 293 -10.84 -9.70 -1.66
N ARG A 294 -10.92 -8.42 -2.08
CA ARG A 294 -11.79 -8.02 -3.20
C ARG A 294 -11.45 -8.76 -4.50
N ASN A 295 -10.17 -9.06 -4.69
CA ASN A 295 -9.65 -9.92 -5.75
C ASN A 295 -8.42 -10.68 -5.25
N TYR A 296 -8.29 -11.96 -5.62
CA TYR A 296 -7.12 -12.76 -5.27
C TYR A 296 -5.85 -12.35 -6.04
N TYR A 297 -4.71 -12.41 -5.34
CA TYR A 297 -3.39 -12.21 -5.92
C TYR A 297 -2.49 -13.43 -5.72
N PRO A 298 -1.97 -14.06 -6.79
CA PRO A 298 -1.01 -15.15 -6.64
C PRO A 298 0.20 -14.75 -5.80
N VAL A 299 0.70 -15.63 -4.94
CA VAL A 299 1.87 -15.39 -4.06
C VAL A 299 3.04 -14.75 -4.82
N LYS A 300 3.36 -15.24 -6.02
CA LYS A 300 4.44 -14.68 -6.85
C LYS A 300 4.28 -13.19 -7.22
N ASP A 301 3.04 -12.70 -7.31
CA ASP A 301 2.79 -11.27 -7.53
C ASP A 301 3.01 -10.47 -6.24
N ILE A 302 2.64 -11.00 -5.08
CA ILE A 302 2.95 -10.40 -3.77
C ILE A 302 4.47 -10.32 -3.58
N LEU A 303 5.21 -11.41 -3.82
CA LEU A 303 6.68 -11.41 -3.71
C LEU A 303 7.33 -10.37 -4.64
N ARG A 304 6.83 -10.26 -5.88
CA ARG A 304 7.30 -9.24 -6.83
C ARG A 304 7.01 -7.81 -6.35
N THR A 305 5.89 -7.59 -5.67
CA THR A 305 5.58 -6.31 -5.02
C THR A 305 6.56 -6.03 -3.88
N LEU A 306 6.89 -7.02 -3.04
CA LEU A 306 7.90 -6.88 -1.99
C LEU A 306 9.29 -6.54 -2.54
N ASP A 307 9.68 -7.10 -3.69
CA ASP A 307 10.90 -6.71 -4.38
C ASP A 307 10.85 -5.22 -4.82
N ALA A 308 9.74 -4.77 -5.39
CA ALA A 308 9.57 -3.38 -5.80
C ALA A 308 9.60 -2.42 -4.61
N MET A 309 8.97 -2.79 -3.48
CA MET A 309 9.01 -2.05 -2.23
C MET A 309 10.43 -1.89 -1.70
N ALA A 310 11.24 -2.96 -1.72
CA ALA A 310 12.62 -2.94 -1.26
C ALA A 310 13.48 -1.94 -2.05
N VAL A 311 13.36 -1.94 -3.39
CA VAL A 311 14.14 -1.05 -4.27
C VAL A 311 13.96 0.44 -3.91
N VAL A 312 12.78 0.82 -3.45
CA VAL A 312 12.46 2.21 -3.04
C VAL A 312 12.39 2.39 -1.51
N LYS A 313 12.90 1.41 -0.75
CA LYS A 313 13.02 1.43 0.72
C LYS A 313 11.68 1.56 1.47
N LEU A 314 10.56 1.08 0.89
CA LEU A 314 9.34 0.83 1.66
C LEU A 314 9.57 -0.36 2.60
N ASN A 315 8.99 -0.31 3.81
CA ASN A 315 9.32 -1.26 4.88
C ASN A 315 8.10 -1.87 5.59
N VAL A 316 6.87 -1.53 5.19
CA VAL A 316 5.65 -2.17 5.72
C VAL A 316 4.80 -2.64 4.55
N PHE A 317 4.53 -3.93 4.50
CA PHE A 317 3.50 -4.52 3.65
C PHE A 317 2.26 -4.71 4.50
N HIS A 318 1.30 -3.80 4.34
CA HIS A 318 0.01 -3.88 5.00
C HIS A 318 -0.88 -4.81 4.17
N TRP A 319 -1.11 -6.01 4.69
CA TRP A 319 -1.83 -7.05 3.99
C TRP A 319 -3.30 -7.05 4.43
N HIS A 320 -4.13 -6.34 3.67
CA HIS A 320 -5.57 -6.39 3.78
C HIS A 320 -6.08 -7.68 3.13
N VAL A 321 -6.08 -8.75 3.93
CA VAL A 321 -6.23 -10.12 3.42
C VAL A 321 -7.68 -10.61 3.45
N LEU A 322 -8.54 -10.00 4.27
CA LEU A 322 -9.95 -10.36 4.44
C LEU A 322 -10.85 -9.15 4.24
N ASP A 323 -12.05 -9.37 3.67
CA ASP A 323 -13.11 -8.36 3.54
C ASP A 323 -14.45 -9.07 3.23
N GLN A 324 -15.51 -8.33 2.94
CA GLN A 324 -16.85 -8.86 2.72
C GLN A 324 -17.00 -9.66 1.43
N GLN A 325 -16.16 -9.42 0.40
CA GLN A 325 -16.23 -10.16 -0.86
C GLN A 325 -15.72 -11.59 -0.71
N TYR A 326 -14.49 -11.79 -0.25
CA TYR A 326 -13.89 -13.12 -0.13
C TYR A 326 -13.03 -13.31 1.12
N TYR A 327 -12.83 -14.57 1.50
CA TYR A 327 -12.02 -15.01 2.64
C TYR A 327 -10.93 -15.98 2.14
N PRO A 328 -9.77 -15.48 1.66
CA PRO A 328 -8.74 -16.32 1.06
C PRO A 328 -7.75 -16.92 2.07
N LEU A 329 -7.67 -16.44 3.31
CA LEU A 329 -6.66 -16.87 4.28
C LEU A 329 -7.06 -18.17 4.99
N VAL A 330 -6.28 -19.24 4.87
CA VAL A 330 -6.61 -20.54 5.46
C VAL A 330 -6.37 -20.54 6.98
N SER A 331 -7.45 -20.75 7.75
CA SER A 331 -7.39 -21.08 9.17
C SER A 331 -7.20 -22.59 9.37
N LYS A 332 -6.45 -23.00 10.39
CA LYS A 332 -6.31 -24.43 10.73
C LYS A 332 -7.53 -24.94 11.49
N ALA A 333 -8.12 -24.10 12.35
CA ALA A 333 -9.28 -24.43 13.15
C ALA A 333 -10.60 -24.33 12.39
N PHE A 334 -10.71 -23.43 11.42
CA PHE A 334 -11.96 -23.14 10.70
C PHE A 334 -11.76 -23.17 9.18
N LEU A 335 -11.61 -24.37 8.62
CA LEU A 335 -11.42 -24.56 7.17
C LEU A 335 -12.63 -24.06 6.36
N GLU A 336 -13.81 -24.09 6.97
CA GLU A 336 -15.09 -23.65 6.42
C GLU A 336 -15.03 -22.19 5.95
N LEU A 337 -14.27 -21.32 6.65
CA LEU A 337 -14.10 -19.91 6.28
C LEU A 337 -13.56 -19.78 4.85
N THR A 338 -12.53 -20.54 4.50
CA THR A 338 -12.02 -20.56 3.12
C THR A 338 -12.88 -21.40 2.19
N GLN A 339 -13.44 -22.52 2.66
CA GLN A 339 -14.25 -23.41 1.83
C GLN A 339 -15.47 -22.72 1.25
N TYR A 340 -16.10 -21.83 2.03
CA TYR A 340 -17.33 -21.12 1.65
C TYR A 340 -17.12 -19.63 1.38
N GLY A 341 -16.02 -19.05 1.86
CA GLY A 341 -15.72 -17.63 1.72
C GLY A 341 -14.72 -17.28 0.62
N ALA A 342 -13.88 -18.20 0.12
CA ALA A 342 -12.90 -17.87 -0.92
C ALA A 342 -13.55 -17.68 -2.31
N GLU A 343 -12.86 -16.93 -3.19
CA GLU A 343 -13.29 -16.73 -4.59
C GLU A 343 -13.42 -18.05 -5.35
N ALA A 344 -12.45 -18.95 -5.15
CA ALA A 344 -12.42 -20.30 -5.68
C ALA A 344 -11.49 -21.19 -4.83
N PRO A 345 -11.59 -22.53 -4.93
CA PRO A 345 -10.77 -23.45 -4.12
C PRO A 345 -9.25 -23.28 -4.28
N ASP A 346 -8.77 -22.78 -5.43
CA ASP A 346 -7.35 -22.53 -5.72
C ASP A 346 -6.93 -21.06 -5.47
N ARG A 347 -7.83 -20.22 -4.96
CA ARG A 347 -7.65 -18.78 -4.70
C ARG A 347 -7.53 -18.53 -3.20
N VAL A 348 -6.61 -19.26 -2.57
CA VAL A 348 -6.37 -19.23 -1.12
C VAL A 348 -4.90 -18.97 -0.80
N TYR A 349 -4.63 -18.57 0.44
CA TYR A 349 -3.31 -18.45 1.05
C TYR A 349 -3.18 -19.47 2.18
N THR A 350 -2.37 -20.49 1.96
CA THR A 350 -2.10 -21.53 2.97
C THR A 350 -1.15 -21.00 4.06
N PRO A 351 -1.04 -21.66 5.22
CA PRO A 351 -0.04 -21.32 6.23
C PRO A 351 1.40 -21.28 5.68
N ASP A 352 1.72 -22.14 4.72
CA ASP A 352 3.03 -22.17 4.06
C ASP A 352 3.23 -20.96 3.14
N ASP A 353 2.18 -20.53 2.43
CA ASP A 353 2.22 -19.30 1.63
C ASP A 353 2.45 -18.07 2.52
N VAL A 354 1.76 -18.00 3.66
CA VAL A 354 1.93 -16.92 4.64
C VAL A 354 3.35 -16.91 5.18
N ALA A 355 3.86 -18.05 5.64
CA ALA A 355 5.23 -18.18 6.14
C ALA A 355 6.26 -17.75 5.08
N HIS A 356 6.05 -18.14 3.83
CA HIS A 356 6.92 -17.75 2.72
C HIS A 356 6.88 -16.23 2.47
N ILE A 357 5.69 -15.60 2.45
CA ILE A 357 5.55 -14.15 2.26
C ILE A 357 6.20 -13.38 3.40
N VAL A 358 5.96 -13.79 4.66
CA VAL A 358 6.54 -13.18 5.86
C VAL A 358 8.07 -13.25 5.82
N GLN A 359 8.62 -14.44 5.57
CA GLN A 359 10.07 -14.63 5.47
C GLN A 359 10.67 -13.82 4.31
N TYR A 360 10.00 -13.80 3.15
CA TYR A 360 10.49 -13.06 1.98
C TYR A 360 10.50 -11.55 2.22
N GLY A 361 9.53 -11.04 2.98
CA GLY A 361 9.48 -9.66 3.48
C GLY A 361 10.64 -9.38 4.44
N GLU A 362 10.86 -10.23 5.43
CA GLU A 362 11.95 -10.08 6.41
C GLU A 362 13.33 -10.04 5.73
N GLU A 363 13.58 -10.89 4.74
CA GLU A 363 14.83 -10.92 3.95
C GLU A 363 15.10 -9.61 3.16
N ARG A 364 14.12 -8.70 3.13
CA ARG A 364 14.15 -7.36 2.53
C ARG A 364 13.98 -6.24 3.57
N GLY A 365 13.89 -6.57 4.84
CA GLY A 365 13.58 -5.62 5.91
C GLY A 365 12.18 -5.02 5.75
N ILE A 366 11.19 -5.82 5.32
CA ILE A 366 9.79 -5.42 5.17
C ILE A 366 8.95 -6.19 6.19
N ARG A 367 8.30 -5.44 7.08
CA ARG A 367 7.32 -5.95 8.03
C ARG A 367 6.05 -6.35 7.30
N VAL A 368 5.51 -7.53 7.57
CA VAL A 368 4.20 -7.96 7.06
C VAL A 368 3.16 -7.72 8.16
N LEU A 369 2.35 -6.70 7.96
CA LEU A 369 1.33 -6.22 8.90
C LEU A 369 -0.04 -6.75 8.42
N PRO A 370 -0.65 -7.75 9.07
CA PRO A 370 -1.95 -8.26 8.68
C PRO A 370 -3.07 -7.30 9.11
N GLU A 371 -4.14 -7.25 8.31
CA GLU A 371 -5.40 -6.63 8.69
C GLU A 371 -6.53 -7.65 8.79
N PHE A 372 -7.22 -7.58 9.92
CA PHE A 372 -8.47 -8.29 10.17
C PHE A 372 -9.54 -7.28 10.49
N ASP A 373 -10.19 -6.81 9.43
CA ASP A 373 -11.19 -5.78 9.53
C ASP A 373 -12.47 -6.31 10.19
N ALA A 374 -12.83 -5.67 11.32
CA ALA A 374 -13.98 -6.01 12.12
C ALA A 374 -14.47 -4.77 12.88
N PRO A 375 -15.79 -4.62 13.12
CA PRO A 375 -16.87 -5.57 12.82
C PRO A 375 -17.50 -5.39 11.42
N GLY A 376 -17.05 -4.39 10.65
CA GLY A 376 -17.41 -4.17 9.25
C GLY A 376 -16.96 -5.31 8.35
N HIS A 377 -17.18 -5.17 7.04
CA HIS A 377 -16.47 -5.95 6.02
C HIS A 377 -16.47 -7.49 6.23
N ALA A 378 -17.60 -8.05 6.71
CA ALA A 378 -17.62 -9.43 7.23
C ALA A 378 -18.56 -10.39 6.47
N ALA A 379 -19.13 -10.01 5.32
CA ALA A 379 -20.09 -10.87 4.63
C ALA A 379 -19.49 -12.24 4.21
N SER A 380 -18.22 -12.30 3.80
CA SER A 380 -17.52 -13.54 3.47
C SER A 380 -17.41 -14.51 4.65
N TRP A 381 -17.30 -13.99 5.88
CA TRP A 381 -17.27 -14.77 7.12
C TRP A 381 -18.63 -15.44 7.36
N GLY A 382 -19.70 -14.71 7.06
CA GLY A 382 -21.09 -15.18 7.15
C GLY A 382 -21.42 -16.29 6.15
N ARG A 383 -20.64 -16.46 5.07
CA ARG A 383 -20.80 -17.59 4.14
C ARG A 383 -20.50 -18.93 4.82
N ALA A 384 -19.49 -18.96 5.68
CA ALA A 384 -19.15 -20.13 6.46
C ALA A 384 -20.01 -20.24 7.72
N PHE A 385 -20.19 -19.13 8.43
CA PHE A 385 -20.89 -19.09 9.72
C PHE A 385 -21.99 -18.02 9.72
N PRO A 386 -23.20 -18.33 9.21
CA PRO A 386 -24.25 -17.32 9.07
C PRO A 386 -24.63 -16.63 10.40
N ASN A 387 -24.57 -17.33 11.53
CA ASN A 387 -24.94 -16.82 12.86
C ASN A 387 -24.02 -15.72 13.38
N ILE A 388 -22.74 -15.70 12.98
CA ILE A 388 -21.79 -14.67 13.44
C ILE A 388 -21.94 -13.35 12.71
N THR A 389 -22.79 -13.29 11.68
CA THR A 389 -23.04 -12.07 10.90
C THR A 389 -24.50 -11.62 10.98
N VAL A 390 -24.74 -10.34 10.76
CA VAL A 390 -26.07 -9.77 10.55
C VAL A 390 -26.11 -8.99 9.25
N CYS A 391 -27.32 -8.77 8.72
CA CYS A 391 -27.58 -8.13 7.43
C CYS A 391 -26.86 -8.73 6.21
N LEU A 392 -26.45 -10.01 6.29
CA LEU A 392 -25.79 -10.70 5.19
C LEU A 392 -26.60 -10.57 3.89
N ASP A 393 -25.96 -10.04 2.85
CA ASP A 393 -26.53 -9.75 1.52
C ASP A 393 -27.74 -8.81 1.49
N ALA A 394 -28.00 -8.07 2.57
CA ALA A 394 -29.17 -7.19 2.67
C ALA A 394 -29.23 -6.16 1.52
N GLN A 395 -30.43 -6.00 0.94
CA GLN A 395 -30.71 -5.06 -0.14
C GLN A 395 -31.79 -4.02 0.25
N PRO A 396 -31.73 -2.79 -0.30
CA PRO A 396 -30.64 -2.25 -1.11
C PRO A 396 -29.38 -2.03 -0.26
N HIS A 397 -28.22 -2.48 -0.75
CA HIS A 397 -26.99 -2.50 0.05
C HIS A 397 -26.61 -1.15 0.65
N GLN A 398 -26.91 -0.03 -0.02
CA GLN A 398 -26.59 1.33 0.42
C GLN A 398 -27.24 1.70 1.77
N SER A 399 -28.26 0.96 2.20
CA SER A 399 -28.87 1.15 3.52
C SER A 399 -28.08 0.47 4.65
N TYR A 400 -27.23 -0.50 4.31
CA TYR A 400 -26.62 -1.45 5.26
C TYR A 400 -25.10 -1.56 5.15
N ALA A 401 -24.49 -1.10 4.06
CA ALA A 401 -23.05 -1.11 3.81
C ALA A 401 -22.66 -0.01 2.80
N ALA A 402 -21.38 0.39 2.79
CA ALA A 402 -20.86 1.33 1.81
C ALA A 402 -20.79 0.74 0.40
N GLU A 403 -20.55 -0.56 0.30
CA GLU A 403 -20.53 -1.33 -0.94
C GLU A 403 -21.13 -2.74 -0.71
N PRO A 404 -21.62 -3.43 -1.76
CA PRO A 404 -22.10 -4.80 -1.63
C PRO A 404 -20.96 -5.83 -1.65
N PRO A 405 -21.15 -7.03 -1.07
CA PRO A 405 -22.32 -7.46 -0.29
C PRO A 405 -22.32 -6.89 1.14
N ALA A 406 -23.51 -6.58 1.68
CA ALA A 406 -23.62 -6.17 3.08
C ALA A 406 -23.38 -7.35 4.04
N GLY A 407 -22.78 -7.06 5.19
CA GLY A 407 -22.61 -8.03 6.28
C GLY A 407 -21.66 -7.52 7.36
N GLN A 408 -22.08 -7.58 8.62
CA GLN A 408 -21.26 -7.19 9.78
C GLN A 408 -21.29 -8.25 10.86
N LEU A 409 -20.20 -8.40 11.61
CA LEU A 409 -20.14 -9.32 12.74
C LEU A 409 -21.20 -8.97 13.78
N ASN A 410 -21.73 -9.99 14.45
CA ASN A 410 -22.74 -9.91 15.49
C ASN A 410 -22.07 -9.82 16.88
N PRO A 411 -22.11 -8.66 17.56
CA PRO A 411 -21.45 -8.49 18.85
C PRO A 411 -22.10 -9.24 20.02
N LEU A 412 -23.32 -9.77 19.87
CA LEU A 412 -24.00 -10.51 20.94
C LEU A 412 -24.01 -12.02 20.70
N GLU A 413 -23.29 -12.51 19.69
CA GLU A 413 -23.16 -13.93 19.37
C GLU A 413 -21.89 -14.51 20.00
N PRO A 414 -21.99 -15.50 20.91
CA PRO A 414 -20.83 -16.17 21.52
C PRO A 414 -19.85 -16.73 20.50
N PHE A 415 -20.35 -17.35 19.43
CA PHE A 415 -19.50 -17.96 18.42
C PHE A 415 -18.63 -16.94 17.68
N THR A 416 -19.06 -15.68 17.55
CA THR A 416 -18.23 -14.59 17.00
C THR A 416 -16.91 -14.47 17.75
N TYR A 417 -16.96 -14.47 19.08
CA TYR A 417 -15.76 -14.32 19.92
C TYR A 417 -14.90 -15.58 19.94
N LYS A 418 -15.51 -16.76 19.84
CA LYS A 418 -14.77 -18.02 19.68
C LYS A 418 -13.96 -18.03 18.38
N VAL A 419 -14.59 -17.60 17.28
CA VAL A 419 -13.93 -17.48 15.98
C VAL A 419 -12.78 -16.46 16.05
N LEU A 420 -13.04 -15.24 16.52
CA LEU A 420 -12.02 -14.19 16.65
C LEU A 420 -10.85 -14.62 17.54
N TYR A 421 -11.11 -15.16 18.73
CA TYR A 421 -10.05 -15.57 19.66
C TYR A 421 -9.10 -16.62 19.07
N THR A 422 -9.67 -17.61 18.37
CA THR A 422 -8.90 -18.68 17.74
C THR A 422 -8.11 -18.14 16.55
N LEU A 423 -8.73 -17.37 15.66
CA LEU A 423 -8.09 -16.79 14.48
C LEU A 423 -6.95 -15.84 14.85
N ILE A 424 -7.20 -14.90 15.78
CA ILE A 424 -6.17 -13.98 16.25
C ILE A 424 -5.01 -14.76 16.89
N GLY A 425 -5.28 -15.88 17.56
CA GLY A 425 -4.25 -16.80 18.08
C GLY A 425 -3.39 -17.43 16.97
N GLU A 426 -4.02 -18.03 15.96
CA GLU A 426 -3.32 -18.62 14.81
C GLU A 426 -2.47 -17.58 14.07
N TRP A 427 -3.03 -16.40 13.84
CA TRP A 427 -2.39 -15.34 13.08
C TRP A 427 -1.29 -14.63 13.86
N ALA A 428 -1.46 -14.42 15.16
CA ALA A 428 -0.38 -13.88 15.98
C ALA A 428 0.88 -14.76 15.93
N ALA A 429 0.73 -16.07 15.72
CA ALA A 429 1.84 -16.99 15.52
C ALA A 429 2.44 -16.96 14.10
N GLN A 430 1.64 -16.62 13.08
CA GLN A 430 2.11 -16.53 11.69
C GLN A 430 2.75 -15.17 11.35
N PHE A 431 2.28 -14.09 11.97
CA PHE A 431 2.71 -12.73 11.73
C PHE A 431 3.48 -12.22 12.95
N PRO A 432 4.84 -12.17 12.90
CA PRO A 432 5.65 -11.80 14.05
C PRO A 432 5.57 -10.31 14.42
N ASP A 433 5.04 -9.46 13.53
CA ASP A 433 4.92 -8.02 13.77
C ASP A 433 4.13 -7.70 15.04
N ASN A 434 4.63 -6.79 15.87
CA ASN A 434 3.97 -6.44 17.14
C ASN A 434 2.80 -5.47 16.96
N GLN A 435 2.50 -5.03 15.74
CA GLN A 435 1.31 -4.28 15.39
C GLN A 435 0.38 -5.17 14.57
N ALA A 436 -0.93 -4.94 14.67
CA ALA A 436 -1.94 -5.61 13.85
C ALA A 436 -3.04 -4.62 13.53
N HIS A 437 -3.48 -4.58 12.27
CA HIS A 437 -4.60 -3.74 11.87
C HIS A 437 -5.92 -4.48 12.17
N THR A 438 -6.81 -3.84 12.91
CA THR A 438 -8.11 -4.41 13.32
C THR A 438 -9.28 -3.83 12.53
N GLY A 439 -8.97 -2.97 11.55
CA GLY A 439 -9.94 -2.28 10.70
C GLY A 439 -10.85 -1.33 11.47
N GLY A 440 -12.15 -1.55 11.36
CA GLY A 440 -13.18 -0.76 12.04
C GLY A 440 -13.69 0.41 11.22
N ASP A 441 -13.45 0.43 9.91
CA ASP A 441 -14.04 1.39 9.00
C ASP A 441 -15.51 1.06 8.68
N GLU A 442 -16.22 2.11 8.25
CA GLU A 442 -17.55 2.03 7.62
C GLU A 442 -18.63 1.21 8.37
N VAL A 443 -18.54 1.09 9.71
CA VAL A 443 -19.53 0.38 10.53
C VAL A 443 -20.92 1.03 10.37
N ASN A 444 -21.86 0.28 9.81
CA ASN A 444 -23.22 0.72 9.55
C ASN A 444 -24.21 0.19 10.60
N PHE A 445 -24.66 1.07 11.49
CA PHE A 445 -25.59 0.68 12.55
C PHE A 445 -26.98 0.25 12.06
N ASN A 446 -27.40 0.57 10.83
CA ASN A 446 -28.65 0.05 10.28
C ASN A 446 -28.56 -1.46 10.02
N CYS A 447 -27.39 -1.97 9.66
CA CYS A 447 -27.13 -3.40 9.55
C CYS A 447 -27.43 -4.10 10.88
N TRP A 448 -26.86 -3.63 11.98
CA TRP A 448 -27.13 -4.17 13.32
C TRP A 448 -28.59 -4.05 13.75
N LYS A 449 -29.27 -2.95 13.40
CA LYS A 449 -30.69 -2.74 13.73
C LYS A 449 -31.65 -3.70 13.02
N THR A 450 -31.19 -4.48 12.04
CA THR A 450 -31.97 -5.58 11.45
C THR A 450 -32.18 -6.73 12.44
N ASN A 451 -31.25 -6.94 13.38
CA ASN A 451 -31.35 -7.96 14.41
C ASN A 451 -32.11 -7.43 15.65
N ILE A 452 -33.12 -8.18 16.11
CA ILE A 452 -33.96 -7.78 17.24
C ILE A 452 -33.18 -7.65 18.55
N HIS A 453 -32.21 -8.53 18.82
CA HIS A 453 -31.43 -8.52 20.06
C HIS A 453 -30.48 -7.32 20.10
N LEU A 454 -29.77 -7.05 19.00
CA LEU A 454 -28.91 -5.87 18.87
C LEU A 454 -29.74 -4.58 19.00
N ARG A 455 -30.89 -4.52 18.33
CA ARG A 455 -31.81 -3.38 18.44
C ARG A 455 -32.31 -3.16 19.86
N ASN A 456 -32.57 -4.23 20.61
CA ASN A 456 -32.98 -4.14 22.01
C ASN A 456 -31.83 -3.69 22.91
N TYR A 457 -30.60 -4.17 22.70
CA TYR A 457 -29.41 -3.67 23.40
C TYR A 457 -29.22 -2.17 23.20
N ILE A 458 -29.32 -1.71 21.94
CA ILE A 458 -29.16 -0.30 21.55
C ILE A 458 -30.22 0.56 22.26
N ARG A 459 -31.49 0.16 22.21
CA ARG A 459 -32.62 0.95 22.72
C ARG A 459 -32.78 0.93 24.24
N HIS A 460 -32.37 -0.14 24.91
CA HIS A 460 -32.67 -0.35 26.33
C HIS A 460 -31.38 -0.44 27.15
N ALA A 461 -30.92 0.72 27.64
CA ALA A 461 -29.72 0.80 28.49
C ALA A 461 -29.77 -0.13 29.70
N SER A 462 -30.95 -0.33 30.31
CA SER A 462 -31.16 -1.25 31.44
C SER A 462 -30.86 -2.71 31.13
N ARG A 463 -30.82 -3.11 29.85
CA ARG A 463 -30.61 -4.50 29.42
C ARG A 463 -29.17 -4.79 28.98
N ARG A 464 -28.30 -3.78 28.87
CA ARG A 464 -26.94 -3.98 28.36
C ARG A 464 -26.13 -4.95 29.23
N LYS A 465 -26.26 -4.83 30.56
CA LYS A 465 -25.64 -5.76 31.51
C LYS A 465 -26.18 -7.19 31.35
N GLU A 466 -27.49 -7.33 31.21
CA GLU A 466 -28.13 -8.64 30.95
C GLU A 466 -27.52 -9.32 29.71
N TYR A 467 -27.37 -8.59 28.60
CA TYR A 467 -26.74 -9.13 27.39
C TYR A 467 -25.25 -9.48 27.57
N ALA A 468 -24.51 -8.66 28.32
CA ALA A 468 -23.10 -8.93 28.63
C ALA A 468 -22.95 -10.21 29.46
N ASP A 469 -23.76 -10.37 30.50
CA ASP A 469 -23.76 -11.54 31.38
C ASP A 469 -24.17 -12.80 30.58
N GLN A 470 -25.23 -12.71 29.77
CA GLN A 470 -25.68 -13.80 28.90
C GLN A 470 -24.60 -14.24 27.90
N LEU A 471 -23.84 -13.31 27.32
CA LEU A 471 -22.73 -13.64 26.42
C LEU A 471 -21.67 -14.49 27.14
N VAL A 472 -21.25 -14.05 28.33
CA VAL A 472 -20.23 -14.75 29.13
C VAL A 472 -20.72 -16.13 29.58
N ASP A 473 -21.99 -16.23 30.01
CA ASP A 473 -22.59 -17.49 30.43
C ASP A 473 -22.67 -18.50 29.29
N LYS A 474 -23.09 -18.06 28.09
CA LYS A 474 -23.12 -18.92 26.91
C LYS A 474 -21.73 -19.38 26.49
N LEU A 475 -20.74 -18.48 26.47
CA LEU A 475 -19.36 -18.85 26.16
C LEU A 475 -18.84 -19.94 27.10
N ARG A 476 -19.14 -19.83 28.40
CA ARG A 476 -18.76 -20.82 29.41
C ARG A 476 -19.46 -22.16 29.18
N GLN A 477 -20.75 -22.14 28.83
CA GLN A 477 -21.53 -23.35 28.61
C GLN A 477 -21.17 -24.07 27.32
N GLU A 478 -20.84 -23.34 26.26
CA GLU A 478 -20.71 -23.89 24.90
C GLU A 478 -19.27 -24.26 24.51
N TYR A 479 -18.25 -23.56 25.01
CA TYR A 479 -16.87 -23.73 24.52
C TYR A 479 -15.84 -24.20 25.56
N ASP A 480 -16.13 -24.10 26.86
CA ASP A 480 -15.22 -24.50 27.96
C ASP A 480 -13.75 -24.03 27.76
N GLU A 481 -13.57 -22.78 27.33
CA GLU A 481 -12.26 -22.15 27.15
C GLU A 481 -12.07 -21.01 28.15
N PRO A 482 -11.43 -21.25 29.32
CA PRO A 482 -11.33 -20.27 30.40
C PRO A 482 -10.67 -18.96 29.97
N GLY A 483 -9.63 -19.03 29.13
CA GLY A 483 -8.94 -17.83 28.61
C GLY A 483 -9.87 -16.95 27.78
N LEU A 484 -10.63 -17.53 26.85
CA LEU A 484 -11.65 -16.82 26.07
C LEU A 484 -12.71 -16.17 26.97
N VAL A 485 -13.25 -16.94 27.93
CA VAL A 485 -14.30 -16.46 28.84
C VAL A 485 -13.81 -15.29 29.68
N GLU A 486 -12.58 -15.37 30.21
CA GLU A 486 -11.97 -14.30 31.00
C GLU A 486 -11.74 -13.04 30.19
N LEU A 487 -11.19 -13.15 28.97
CA LEU A 487 -10.97 -12.00 28.10
C LEU A 487 -12.27 -11.29 27.70
N VAL A 488 -13.31 -12.07 27.37
CA VAL A 488 -14.62 -11.52 26.98
C VAL A 488 -15.31 -10.86 28.17
N ARG A 489 -15.18 -11.44 29.37
CA ARG A 489 -15.69 -10.85 30.62
C ARG A 489 -14.97 -9.56 30.94
N ASP A 490 -13.63 -9.60 30.98
CA ASP A 490 -12.81 -8.48 31.40
C ASP A 490 -12.85 -7.36 30.36
N GLY A 491 -13.00 -7.68 29.07
CA GLY A 491 -13.23 -6.72 27.99
C GLY A 491 -14.51 -5.91 28.18
N GLY A 492 -15.44 -6.36 29.02
CA GLY A 492 -16.64 -5.60 29.36
C GLY A 492 -16.38 -4.33 30.18
N GLY A 493 -15.21 -4.20 30.83
CA GLY A 493 -14.95 -3.15 31.81
C GLY A 493 -15.86 -3.27 33.04
N ASP A 494 -15.34 -2.92 34.21
CA ASP A 494 -16.22 -2.70 35.35
C ASP A 494 -17.05 -1.46 35.04
N SER A 495 -18.38 -1.57 35.10
CA SER A 495 -19.35 -0.48 34.89
C SER A 495 -19.21 0.72 35.87
N SER A 496 -18.07 0.80 36.58
CA SER A 496 -17.78 1.69 37.70
C SER A 496 -16.55 2.61 37.50
N SER A 497 -15.70 2.45 36.46
CA SER A 497 -14.46 3.23 36.38
C SER A 497 -14.59 4.56 35.61
N SER A 498 -14.58 5.63 36.40
CA SER A 498 -14.20 7.03 36.09
C SER A 498 -15.17 7.91 35.30
N SER A 499 -15.81 8.79 36.09
CA SER A 499 -16.34 10.11 35.76
C SER A 499 -15.78 10.73 34.48
N ARG A 500 -16.66 10.94 33.50
CA ARG A 500 -16.47 11.97 32.46
C ARG A 500 -17.49 13.06 32.67
N THR A 501 -17.03 14.29 32.78
CA THR A 501 -17.84 15.49 32.56
C THR A 501 -18.16 15.57 31.07
N PHE A 502 -19.37 15.17 30.69
CA PHE A 502 -19.86 15.28 29.32
C PHE A 502 -20.60 16.60 29.10
N GLY A 503 -20.50 17.12 27.87
CA GLY A 503 -21.53 17.98 27.29
C GLY A 503 -22.88 17.26 27.24
N LEU A 504 -23.96 17.99 26.98
CA LEU A 504 -25.35 17.65 27.33
C LEU A 504 -26.01 16.39 26.67
N GLY A 505 -25.26 15.39 26.21
CA GLY A 505 -25.79 14.09 25.74
C GLY A 505 -24.81 12.94 26.00
N GLY A 506 -25.29 11.82 26.54
CA GLY A 506 -24.47 10.62 26.75
C GLY A 506 -24.20 9.83 25.45
N GLN A 507 -23.24 8.89 25.51
CA GLN A 507 -22.88 7.97 24.42
C GLN A 507 -24.12 7.24 23.86
N SER A 508 -24.21 7.14 22.52
CA SER A 508 -25.35 6.49 21.85
C SER A 508 -25.43 4.99 22.18
N GLY A 509 -26.59 4.38 21.98
CA GLY A 509 -26.73 2.93 22.17
C GLY A 509 -25.94 2.11 21.16
N GLU A 510 -25.75 2.68 19.97
CA GLU A 510 -24.96 2.13 18.89
C GLU A 510 -23.47 2.18 19.20
N ASP A 511 -22.95 3.32 19.64
CA ASP A 511 -21.53 3.46 20.02
C ASP A 511 -21.21 2.60 21.24
N GLN A 512 -22.15 2.45 22.19
CA GLN A 512 -22.03 1.52 23.31
C GLN A 512 -21.96 0.04 22.88
N LEU A 513 -22.62 -0.34 21.78
CA LEU A 513 -22.54 -1.69 21.22
C LEU A 513 -21.23 -1.89 20.46
N LEU A 514 -20.77 -0.86 19.75
CA LEU A 514 -19.47 -0.88 19.07
C LEU A 514 -18.32 -0.95 20.08
N GLU A 515 -18.32 -0.10 21.12
CA GLU A 515 -17.35 -0.15 22.21
C GLU A 515 -17.35 -1.52 22.88
N PHE A 516 -18.53 -2.11 23.13
CA PHE A 516 -18.66 -3.46 23.68
C PHE A 516 -17.94 -4.51 22.82
N PHE A 517 -18.02 -4.41 21.50
CA PHE A 517 -17.30 -5.30 20.60
C PHE A 517 -15.78 -5.04 20.63
N LEU A 518 -15.38 -3.79 20.40
CA LEU A 518 -13.99 -3.38 20.23
C LEU A 518 -13.15 -3.63 21.48
N SER A 519 -13.68 -3.36 22.68
CA SER A 519 -12.96 -3.56 23.93
C SER A 519 -12.53 -5.03 24.13
N ARG A 520 -13.34 -5.98 23.66
CA ARG A 520 -13.04 -7.42 23.69
C ARG A 520 -12.07 -7.80 22.59
N LEU A 521 -12.25 -7.26 21.38
CA LEU A 521 -11.36 -7.47 20.26
C LEU A 521 -9.93 -7.01 20.60
N PHE A 522 -9.77 -5.79 21.11
CA PHE A 522 -8.47 -5.24 21.48
C PHE A 522 -7.78 -6.05 22.57
N LYS A 523 -8.51 -6.55 23.58
CA LYS A 523 -7.92 -7.44 24.59
C LYS A 523 -7.35 -8.72 24.00
N MET A 524 -8.01 -9.30 22.99
CA MET A 524 -7.48 -10.49 22.31
C MET A 524 -6.14 -10.17 21.62
N TYR A 525 -6.00 -9.00 21.00
CA TYR A 525 -4.73 -8.55 20.41
C TYR A 525 -3.66 -8.25 21.47
N GLU A 526 -4.00 -7.50 22.51
CA GLU A 526 -3.08 -7.09 23.57
C GLU A 526 -2.51 -8.29 24.34
N GLU A 527 -3.35 -9.29 24.65
CA GLU A 527 -2.92 -10.55 25.28
C GLU A 527 -1.86 -11.29 24.44
N ARG A 528 -1.90 -11.12 23.11
CA ARG A 528 -0.95 -11.72 22.15
C ARG A 528 0.22 -10.78 21.83
N GLY A 529 0.40 -9.72 22.62
CA GLY A 529 1.47 -8.74 22.45
C GLY A 529 1.33 -7.87 21.19
N LYS A 530 0.11 -7.73 20.66
CA LYS A 530 -0.16 -6.91 19.48
C LYS A 530 -0.73 -5.55 19.87
N THR A 531 -0.18 -4.49 19.30
CA THR A 531 -0.71 -3.13 19.38
C THR A 531 -1.72 -2.92 18.24
N PRO A 532 -2.98 -2.56 18.55
CA PRO A 532 -4.00 -2.40 17.53
C PRO A 532 -3.77 -1.13 16.69
N ILE A 533 -3.96 -1.26 15.38
CA ILE A 533 -4.14 -0.16 14.44
C ILE A 533 -5.60 -0.16 13.98
N VAL A 534 -6.26 1.00 14.00
CA VAL A 534 -7.66 1.17 13.60
C VAL A 534 -7.80 2.23 12.52
N TRP A 535 -8.84 2.15 11.70
CA TRP A 535 -9.23 3.25 10.82
C TRP A 535 -9.80 4.44 11.62
N GLU A 536 -9.73 5.64 11.03
CA GLU A 536 -10.03 6.90 11.72
C GLU A 536 -11.45 7.05 12.26
N GLU A 537 -12.42 6.31 11.73
CA GLU A 537 -13.80 6.27 12.21
C GLU A 537 -13.87 6.00 13.71
N MET A 538 -13.07 5.05 14.18
CA MET A 538 -13.02 4.65 15.59
C MET A 538 -12.53 5.79 16.49
N ALA A 539 -11.78 6.74 15.93
CA ALA A 539 -11.30 7.91 16.64
C ALA A 539 -12.18 9.15 16.43
N LEU A 540 -12.85 9.32 15.28
CA LEU A 540 -13.44 10.61 14.88
C LEU A 540 -14.95 10.60 14.70
N GLU A 541 -15.55 9.45 14.39
CA GLU A 541 -16.98 9.32 14.05
C GLU A 541 -17.76 8.64 15.17
N HIS A 542 -17.11 7.70 15.86
CA HIS A 542 -17.71 6.96 16.96
C HIS A 542 -17.22 7.46 18.32
N ASP A 543 -18.14 7.58 19.27
CA ASP A 543 -17.79 7.84 20.68
C ASP A 543 -17.42 6.50 21.33
N VAL A 544 -16.22 5.98 21.06
CA VAL A 544 -15.71 4.71 21.61
C VAL A 544 -14.37 4.89 22.30
N ASN A 545 -14.07 4.01 23.25
CA ASN A 545 -12.81 4.02 23.99
C ASN A 545 -11.73 3.20 23.29
N LEU A 546 -10.74 3.90 22.75
CA LEU A 546 -9.53 3.29 22.20
C LEU A 546 -8.45 3.10 23.29
N PRO A 547 -7.68 2.00 23.26
CA PRO A 547 -6.47 1.86 24.05
C PRO A 547 -5.52 3.03 23.79
N LYS A 548 -4.85 3.55 24.82
CA LYS A 548 -3.90 4.67 24.64
C LYS A 548 -2.75 4.36 23.68
N SER A 549 -2.40 3.08 23.57
CA SER A 549 -1.40 2.57 22.63
C SER A 549 -1.91 2.43 21.21
N ALA A 550 -3.23 2.50 20.97
CA ALA A 550 -3.81 2.30 19.65
C ALA A 550 -3.31 3.37 18.68
N ILE A 551 -2.93 2.91 17.49
CA ILE A 551 -2.50 3.75 16.37
C ILE A 551 -3.71 3.93 15.45
N VAL A 552 -3.86 5.12 14.88
CA VAL A 552 -5.01 5.43 14.03
C VAL A 552 -4.55 5.74 12.61
N GLN A 553 -5.09 5.02 11.63
CA GLN A 553 -4.80 5.23 10.22
C GLN A 553 -5.83 6.20 9.59
N VAL A 554 -5.33 7.35 9.12
CA VAL A 554 -6.16 8.46 8.60
C VAL A 554 -6.29 8.36 7.10
N TRP A 555 -7.53 8.27 6.60
CA TRP A 555 -7.79 7.81 5.25
C TRP A 555 -8.65 8.73 4.39
N LYS A 556 -9.63 9.42 4.96
CA LYS A 556 -10.60 10.27 4.26
C LYS A 556 -10.00 11.61 3.90
N ASN A 557 -9.38 12.29 4.88
CA ASN A 557 -8.85 13.63 4.71
C ASN A 557 -7.54 13.84 5.47
N ALA A 558 -6.54 14.47 4.84
CA ALA A 558 -5.25 14.71 5.47
C ALA A 558 -5.33 15.56 6.76
N ALA A 559 -6.28 16.51 6.83
CA ALA A 559 -6.46 17.40 7.97
C ALA A 559 -6.97 16.67 9.24
N ASN A 560 -7.53 15.46 9.10
CA ASN A 560 -8.00 14.67 10.23
C ASN A 560 -6.86 14.20 11.13
N ALA A 561 -5.62 14.13 10.62
CA ALA A 561 -4.42 13.81 11.40
C ALA A 561 -4.33 14.61 12.70
N ARG A 562 -4.56 15.93 12.62
CA ARG A 562 -4.52 16.80 13.79
C ARG A 562 -5.56 16.43 14.84
N ARG A 563 -6.80 16.17 14.42
CA ARG A 563 -7.92 15.84 15.31
C ARG A 563 -7.66 14.53 16.06
N VAL A 564 -7.07 13.55 15.38
CA VAL A 564 -6.69 12.27 15.98
C VAL A 564 -5.56 12.44 17.00
N ILE A 565 -4.51 13.20 16.64
CA ILE A 565 -3.40 13.49 17.56
C ILE A 565 -3.90 14.26 18.80
N GLU A 566 -4.83 15.20 18.63
CA GLU A 566 -5.45 15.93 19.75
C GLU A 566 -6.27 15.02 20.67
N LYS A 567 -6.73 13.85 20.18
CA LYS A 567 -7.32 12.78 21.01
C LYS A 567 -6.29 11.87 21.68
N GLY A 568 -4.99 12.10 21.45
CA GLY A 568 -3.90 11.41 22.14
C GLY A 568 -3.38 10.15 21.45
N HIS A 569 -3.69 9.94 20.17
CA HIS A 569 -3.27 8.76 19.42
C HIS A 569 -2.21 9.11 18.34
N PRO A 570 -1.19 8.26 18.16
CA PRO A 570 -0.29 8.35 17.02
C PRO A 570 -1.02 8.02 15.72
N VAL A 571 -0.53 8.57 14.61
CA VAL A 571 -1.17 8.46 13.29
C VAL A 571 -0.27 7.84 12.22
N ILE A 572 -0.89 7.06 11.36
CA ILE A 572 -0.39 6.64 10.05
C ILE A 572 -1.26 7.33 9.00
N LEU A 573 -0.65 7.99 8.01
CA LEU A 573 -1.39 8.79 7.04
C LEU A 573 -1.51 8.08 5.68
N SER A 574 -2.74 8.01 5.17
CA SER A 574 -3.04 7.35 3.89
C SER A 574 -4.08 8.10 3.05
N SER A 575 -4.27 9.40 3.27
CA SER A 575 -5.37 10.21 2.71
C SER A 575 -5.74 9.90 1.26
N GLY A 576 -7.04 9.70 1.01
CA GLY A 576 -7.70 9.52 -0.28
C GLY A 576 -7.53 10.70 -1.22
N GLU A 577 -7.19 11.86 -0.67
CA GLU A 577 -6.85 13.03 -1.47
C GLU A 577 -5.50 12.86 -2.19
N TYR A 578 -4.66 11.90 -1.81
CA TYR A 578 -3.30 11.79 -2.35
C TYR A 578 -2.85 10.37 -2.69
N TRP A 579 -3.13 9.37 -1.84
CA TRP A 579 -2.37 8.10 -1.82
C TRP A 579 -3.20 6.83 -2.09
N TYR A 580 -4.40 6.97 -2.67
CA TYR A 580 -5.15 5.85 -3.24
C TYR A 580 -4.78 5.65 -4.71
N LEU A 581 -4.23 4.47 -5.01
CA LEU A 581 -3.79 4.08 -6.34
C LEU A 581 -4.90 3.46 -7.19
N ASP A 582 -6.02 3.06 -6.58
CA ASP A 582 -7.21 2.51 -7.25
C ASP A 582 -8.17 3.60 -7.78
N CYS A 583 -7.95 4.86 -7.39
CA CYS A 583 -8.78 5.99 -7.82
C CYS A 583 -8.63 6.34 -9.30
N GLY A 584 -9.68 6.92 -9.88
CA GLY A 584 -9.68 7.46 -11.24
C GLY A 584 -9.99 6.48 -12.37
N HIS A 585 -10.36 5.25 -12.03
CA HIS A 585 -10.90 4.26 -12.96
C HIS A 585 -12.44 4.40 -13.11
N GLY A 586 -13.07 3.62 -13.99
CA GLY A 586 -14.52 3.67 -14.20
C GLY A 586 -15.35 3.12 -13.03
N GLN A 587 -16.63 3.48 -12.94
CA GLN A 587 -17.53 2.99 -11.89
C GLN A 587 -17.77 1.47 -11.99
N TRP A 588 -17.64 0.72 -10.89
CA TRP A 588 -17.65 -0.75 -10.87
C TRP A 588 -19.01 -1.39 -10.56
N LEU A 589 -19.91 -0.66 -9.91
CA LEU A 589 -21.27 -1.13 -9.64
C LEU A 589 -22.07 -1.34 -10.93
N ILE A 590 -22.84 -2.42 -11.00
CA ILE A 590 -23.72 -2.73 -12.14
C ILE A 590 -24.69 -1.56 -12.38
N GLY A 591 -24.73 -1.06 -13.62
CA GLY A 591 -25.55 0.10 -14.00
C GLY A 591 -24.93 1.47 -13.66
N GLY A 592 -23.77 1.50 -13.00
CA GLY A 592 -23.03 2.72 -12.72
C GLY A 592 -22.41 3.33 -13.98
N GLN A 593 -22.60 4.63 -14.18
CA GLN A 593 -21.97 5.42 -15.24
C GLN A 593 -20.97 6.39 -14.62
N GLY A 594 -19.84 6.63 -15.30
CA GLY A 594 -18.84 7.63 -14.88
C GLY A 594 -17.60 7.06 -14.19
N GLN A 595 -16.89 7.93 -13.46
CA GLN A 595 -15.68 7.58 -12.72
C GLN A 595 -16.04 6.90 -11.40
N SER A 596 -15.09 6.13 -10.86
CA SER A 596 -15.12 5.60 -9.50
C SER A 596 -15.22 6.75 -8.48
N TRP A 597 -15.42 6.40 -7.21
CA TRP A 597 -15.74 7.31 -6.11
C TRP A 597 -14.68 8.39 -5.84
N CYS A 598 -13.45 8.23 -6.33
CA CYS A 598 -12.33 9.18 -6.15
C CYS A 598 -11.53 9.45 -7.45
N PRO A 599 -10.92 10.64 -7.59
CA PRO A 599 -10.15 11.03 -8.79
C PRO A 599 -8.76 10.40 -8.85
N TYR A 600 -8.22 10.19 -10.05
CA TYR A 600 -6.87 9.62 -10.25
C TYR A 600 -5.78 10.40 -9.52
N SER A 601 -4.96 9.69 -8.74
CA SER A 601 -3.79 10.24 -8.05
C SER A 601 -2.55 10.08 -8.92
N SER A 602 -2.10 11.17 -9.57
CA SER A 602 -0.84 11.14 -10.33
C SER A 602 0.37 11.13 -9.39
N TRP A 603 1.51 10.63 -9.86
CA TRP A 603 2.73 10.61 -9.05
C TRP A 603 3.14 11.99 -8.52
N GLN A 604 2.88 13.08 -9.27
CA GLN A 604 3.16 14.44 -8.78
C GLN A 604 2.28 14.80 -7.60
N ARG A 605 0.99 14.44 -7.66
CA ARG A 605 0.06 14.67 -6.57
C ARG A 605 0.48 13.87 -5.34
N MET A 606 0.77 12.57 -5.52
CA MET A 606 1.28 11.72 -4.44
C MET A 606 2.54 12.29 -3.80
N TYR A 607 3.51 12.74 -4.61
CA TYR A 607 4.78 13.29 -4.13
C TYR A 607 4.63 14.65 -3.44
N SER A 608 3.59 15.41 -3.78
CA SER A 608 3.30 16.70 -3.14
C SER A 608 2.71 16.58 -1.74
N TYR A 609 2.33 15.37 -1.31
CA TYR A 609 1.67 15.18 -0.03
C TYR A 609 2.65 15.33 1.14
N SER A 610 2.40 16.33 1.99
CA SER A 610 3.16 16.57 3.21
C SER A 610 2.45 15.93 4.41
N LEU A 611 3.14 15.01 5.09
CA LEU A 611 2.60 14.32 6.28
C LEU A 611 2.56 15.19 7.54
N THR A 612 3.17 16.37 7.50
CA THR A 612 3.32 17.27 8.65
C THR A 612 2.64 18.61 8.44
N GLU A 613 1.93 18.79 7.33
CA GLU A 613 1.23 20.03 7.03
C GLU A 613 0.17 20.33 8.10
N GLY A 614 0.18 21.56 8.62
CA GLY A 614 -0.75 21.98 9.67
C GLY A 614 -0.48 21.43 11.08
N LEU A 615 0.62 20.67 11.28
CA LEU A 615 1.01 20.10 12.58
C LEU A 615 2.17 20.87 13.23
N SER A 616 2.07 21.10 14.54
CA SER A 616 3.18 21.62 15.35
C SER A 616 4.34 20.62 15.48
N ALA A 617 5.53 21.07 15.84
CA ALA A 617 6.71 20.20 16.00
C ALA A 617 6.47 19.03 16.97
N GLU A 618 5.66 19.22 18.02
CA GLU A 618 5.31 18.14 18.95
C GLU A 618 4.28 17.17 18.37
N GLN A 619 3.29 17.68 17.64
CA GLN A 619 2.32 16.83 16.93
C GLN A 619 3.00 16.00 15.83
N GLN A 620 4.04 16.53 15.17
CA GLN A 620 4.79 15.79 14.15
C GLN A 620 5.47 14.53 14.70
N LYS A 621 5.81 14.50 16.00
CA LYS A 621 6.37 13.29 16.64
C LYS A 621 5.36 12.15 16.77
N GLN A 622 4.06 12.46 16.67
CA GLN A 622 2.97 11.48 16.67
C GLN A 622 2.67 10.93 15.27
N VAL A 623 3.34 11.42 14.22
CA VAL A 623 3.22 10.89 12.86
C VAL A 623 4.21 9.76 12.66
N TYR A 624 3.74 8.52 12.68
CA TYR A 624 4.58 7.33 12.53
C TYR A 624 5.10 7.17 11.10
N GLY A 625 4.35 7.72 10.15
CA GLY A 625 4.65 7.74 8.73
C GLY A 625 3.37 7.64 7.92
N GLY A 626 3.38 6.85 6.85
CA GLY A 626 2.18 6.70 6.05
C GLY A 626 2.23 5.59 5.03
N GLU A 627 1.09 5.36 4.38
CA GLU A 627 0.92 4.26 3.44
C GLU A 627 0.17 4.67 2.18
N THR A 628 0.66 4.17 1.05
CA THR A 628 -0.10 4.14 -0.21
C THR A 628 -0.96 2.89 -0.26
N ARG A 629 -2.13 2.97 -0.91
CA ARG A 629 -3.12 1.90 -0.87
C ARG A 629 -3.61 1.50 -2.24
N ILE A 630 -3.84 0.20 -2.38
CA ILE A 630 -4.48 -0.42 -3.54
C ILE A 630 -5.68 -1.19 -3.00
N ILE A 631 -6.87 -0.57 -3.06
CA ILE A 631 -8.14 -1.28 -2.85
C ILE A 631 -8.48 -2.02 -4.14
N SER A 632 -8.69 -3.31 -4.05
CA SER A 632 -8.62 -4.20 -5.21
C SER A 632 -9.98 -4.47 -5.85
N ILE A 633 -10.92 -3.52 -5.80
CA ILE A 633 -12.22 -3.64 -6.48
C ILE A 633 -12.05 -3.77 -8.01
N ARG A 634 -11.06 -3.07 -8.58
CA ARG A 634 -10.71 -3.11 -10.02
C ARG A 634 -9.26 -3.45 -10.31
N ALA A 635 -8.48 -3.75 -9.27
CA ALA A 635 -7.10 -4.20 -9.43
C ALA A 635 -7.10 -5.74 -9.45
N PHE A 636 -6.35 -6.32 -10.39
CA PHE A 636 -6.22 -7.77 -10.54
C PHE A 636 -4.73 -8.14 -10.62
N GLY A 637 -4.38 -9.41 -10.40
CA GLY A 637 -3.03 -9.92 -10.68
C GLY A 637 -2.57 -9.62 -12.12
N HIS A 638 -3.51 -9.64 -13.09
CA HIS A 638 -3.25 -9.16 -14.44
C HIS A 638 -3.07 -7.64 -14.54
N GLY A 639 -3.67 -6.81 -13.71
CA GLY A 639 -3.42 -5.36 -13.64
C GLY A 639 -2.03 -5.03 -13.07
N LEU A 640 -1.60 -5.75 -12.03
CA LEU A 640 -0.22 -5.69 -11.50
C LEU A 640 0.83 -6.27 -12.48
N ARG A 641 0.42 -7.13 -13.43
CA ARG A 641 1.29 -7.67 -14.51
C ARG A 641 1.19 -6.88 -15.83
N ARG A 642 0.05 -6.24 -16.12
CA ARG A 642 -0.28 -5.55 -17.38
C ARG A 642 -0.40 -4.04 -17.18
N GLN A 643 0.66 -3.40 -16.72
CA GLN A 643 1.01 -2.09 -17.29
C GLN A 643 1.62 -2.20 -18.70
N ARG A 644 1.77 -3.41 -19.25
CA ARG A 644 2.29 -3.66 -20.61
C ARG A 644 1.27 -4.02 -21.71
N ARG A 645 -0.02 -4.26 -21.43
CA ARG A 645 -0.96 -4.73 -22.49
C ARG A 645 -2.33 -4.04 -22.58
N PHE A 646 -2.74 -3.22 -21.62
CA PHE A 646 -3.94 -2.36 -21.78
C PHE A 646 -3.63 -0.92 -22.16
N TYR A 647 -2.35 -0.56 -22.13
CA TYR A 647 -1.79 0.44 -23.01
C TYR A 647 -1.03 -0.34 -24.08
N GLY A 648 -1.42 -0.18 -25.35
CA GLY A 648 -0.43 -0.33 -26.41
C GLY A 648 0.78 0.49 -25.98
N VAL A 649 1.95 -0.15 -25.99
CA VAL A 649 3.22 0.49 -25.66
C VAL A 649 3.43 1.61 -26.67
N ASP A 650 2.89 2.80 -26.37
CA ASP A 650 3.41 4.02 -26.94
C ASP A 650 4.60 4.38 -26.07
N HIS A 651 5.78 4.38 -26.69
CA HIS A 651 7.08 4.76 -26.14
C HIS A 651 7.09 6.14 -25.43
N LYS A 652 5.97 6.87 -25.47
CA LYS A 652 5.75 8.18 -24.86
C LYS A 652 5.70 8.20 -23.33
N THR A 653 5.23 7.19 -22.62
CA THR A 653 5.03 7.34 -21.15
C THR A 653 6.36 7.37 -20.38
N SER A 654 7.33 6.57 -20.82
CA SER A 654 8.69 6.60 -20.30
C SER A 654 9.43 7.86 -20.78
N LYS A 655 9.19 8.29 -22.04
CA LYS A 655 9.68 9.56 -22.58
C LYS A 655 9.14 10.76 -21.79
N VAL A 656 7.91 10.72 -21.25
CA VAL A 656 7.30 11.81 -20.48
C VAL A 656 7.89 11.98 -19.07
N MET A 657 8.39 10.91 -18.43
CA MET A 657 9.10 11.01 -17.15
C MET A 657 10.47 11.66 -17.32
N ILE A 658 11.21 11.29 -18.38
CA ILE A 658 12.52 11.85 -18.71
C ILE A 658 12.40 13.25 -19.34
N ASP A 659 11.50 13.48 -20.29
CA ASP A 659 11.26 14.80 -20.89
C ASP A 659 10.89 15.83 -19.82
N ARG A 660 10.17 15.42 -18.77
CA ARG A 660 9.87 16.29 -17.62
C ARG A 660 11.06 16.48 -16.69
N TYR A 661 11.93 15.48 -16.51
CA TYR A 661 13.22 15.64 -15.84
C TYR A 661 14.11 16.67 -16.58
N CYS A 662 14.11 16.63 -17.92
CA CYS A 662 14.79 17.60 -18.78
C CYS A 662 14.15 19.00 -18.73
N THR A 663 12.82 19.08 -18.61
CA THR A 663 12.11 20.37 -18.49
C THR A 663 12.40 21.05 -17.14
N LEU A 664 12.71 20.28 -16.08
CA LEU A 664 13.03 20.79 -14.75
C LEU A 664 14.43 21.42 -14.65
N ARG A 665 15.32 21.19 -15.63
CA ARG A 665 16.75 21.56 -15.54
C ARG A 665 17.22 22.66 -16.52
N ASN A 666 16.32 23.34 -17.25
CA ASN A 666 16.63 24.50 -18.12
C ASN A 666 17.97 24.38 -18.89
N GLY A 667 18.20 23.31 -19.66
CA GLY A 667 19.52 23.22 -20.33
C GLY A 667 19.87 21.97 -21.13
N CYS A 668 18.93 21.24 -21.72
CA CYS A 668 19.29 20.29 -22.77
C CYS A 668 18.94 20.90 -24.14
N PRO A 669 19.93 21.17 -25.02
CA PRO A 669 19.63 21.59 -26.38
C PRO A 669 18.93 20.41 -27.06
N LEU A 670 17.65 20.57 -27.37
CA LEU A 670 16.89 19.64 -28.21
C LEU A 670 17.43 19.77 -29.64
N SER A 671 18.46 19.01 -30.00
CA SER A 671 18.74 18.75 -31.41
C SER A 671 17.65 17.82 -31.94
N GLY A 672 16.95 18.30 -32.98
CA GLY A 672 15.67 17.77 -33.42
C GLY A 672 15.70 16.46 -34.22
N ASN A 673 14.47 16.06 -34.57
CA ASN A 673 14.04 15.03 -35.52
C ASN A 673 14.54 13.60 -35.27
N ASP A 674 13.79 12.85 -34.46
CA ASP A 674 12.89 11.76 -34.93
C ASP A 674 12.03 11.20 -33.77
#